data_AF-A0A0G1W018-F1
#
_entry.id   AF-A0A0G1W018-F1
#
_cell.length_a   1.000
_cell.length_b   1.000
_cell.length_c   1.000
_cell.angle_alpha   90.00
_cell.angle_beta   90.00
_cell.angle_gamma   90.00
#
_symmetry.space_group_name_H-M   'P 1'
#
loop_
_entity.id
_entity.type
_entity.pdbx_description
1 polymer ?
#
loop_
_entity_poly.entity_id
_entity_poly.type
_entity_poly.pdbx_seq_one_letter_code
_entity_poly.pdbx_strand_id
1 'polypeptide(L)'
;MPIFFIFSVWFIFASSYFLKGLVPFPSKYLVTFFPPWSAQYGMPLKNNAMPDVVTQIYPWKRITIDSWKQGQVPLWNPYSFSGTPHAANYQTAVFSPANLLYFILPFIDAWSISILLQPLLAGIFMYLLLRCSDRSQEASLIGSISFMFCGFLTVWMAYGTLGWAVLWLPLLFAAVVRHMSKPSWWNPVIVSLALAWSFFSGHFQMSVYVLVATLAFVVYQSIRTKRKKAGVELILATVLGLLLSAPQILPSLDAYGRSVRSELFTQVGGISWQYIITLFAPDFYGNPVTRNDWFGFYAEWASYVGVVPLLLAVYAVVRRSKHIGFFLGLAVTSLLIATPSPVNALIVWLKLPAISTSYAARIIILTSFSLSVIAAYGLDGLREDWGKKKMSSVFSTAMIVGAFLIIVWGIVVIIRPFPVDKLLIARRNLILPTGFALGFCALAYVYPEVDILSFLKNKVGHERIFGNLGGEVTNAFNFSGIEGYDAVYQKRYGEFIRSVSNGQIITPERSVVQFPKIANFSEQALQLLGVRYIVHRVSDGRFSWAYPYWEYPYYRSLYRNEYYELFENQKALPRAFLASSYVVRDTDQDIVDTLYSEEFDFRQTLVLETDPEIAPVPGEGTIDIAKYTSNEVVIKTISTVPKLLFLSDVYDPGWRAMVDGKEARIYRADYDFRSVAMPAGEHTIQMVYWPRSFEIGLWLAGAGAALLVISTGRHLVRKT
;
A
#
# COMPACT_ATOMS: atom_id res chain seq x y z
N MET A 1 -7.34 -13.02 18.13
CA MET A 1 -7.37 -11.56 17.94
C MET A 1 -6.06 -10.94 17.44
N PRO A 2 -4.85 -11.25 17.97
CA PRO A 2 -3.61 -10.56 17.55
C PRO A 2 -3.23 -10.73 16.08
N ILE A 3 -3.37 -11.94 15.51
CA ILE A 3 -3.09 -12.20 14.09
C ILE A 3 -4.08 -11.45 13.18
N PHE A 4 -5.35 -11.35 13.60
CA PHE A 4 -6.34 -10.56 12.88
C PHE A 4 -5.94 -9.08 12.86
N PHE A 5 -5.44 -8.53 13.98
CA PHE A 5 -4.93 -7.16 14.01
C PHE A 5 -3.75 -6.95 13.07
N ILE A 6 -2.76 -7.86 13.06
CA ILE A 6 -1.65 -7.83 12.08
C ILE A 6 -2.19 -7.81 10.65
N PHE A 7 -3.16 -8.67 10.35
CA PHE A 7 -3.80 -8.72 9.04
C PHE A 7 -4.56 -7.43 8.72
N SER A 8 -5.30 -6.83 9.66
CA SER A 8 -6.01 -5.58 9.45
C SER A 8 -5.07 -4.43 9.11
N VAL A 9 -3.95 -4.30 9.84
CA VAL A 9 -2.93 -3.27 9.53
C VAL A 9 -2.32 -3.51 8.16
N TRP A 10 -2.00 -4.77 7.83
CA TRP A 10 -1.53 -5.12 6.49
C TRP A 10 -2.58 -4.83 5.41
N PHE A 11 -3.85 -5.12 5.65
CA PHE A 11 -4.92 -4.90 4.69
C PHE A 11 -5.11 -3.41 4.42
N ILE A 12 -4.97 -2.54 5.42
CA ILE A 12 -4.98 -1.08 5.20
C ILE A 12 -3.87 -0.68 4.21
N PHE A 13 -2.66 -1.23 4.37
CA PHE A 13 -1.56 -0.98 3.44
C PHE A 13 -1.83 -1.57 2.04
N ALA A 14 -2.32 -2.80 1.98
CA ALA A 14 -2.62 -3.52 0.74
C ALA A 14 -3.95 -3.09 0.08
N SER A 15 -4.73 -2.22 0.72
CA SER A 15 -6.06 -1.80 0.29
C SER A 15 -6.07 -1.15 -1.08
N SER A 16 -4.97 -0.51 -1.48
CA SER A 16 -4.83 0.04 -2.84
C SER A 16 -4.95 -1.03 -3.92
N TYR A 17 -4.46 -2.25 -3.65
CA TYR A 17 -4.64 -3.37 -4.56
C TYR A 17 -6.06 -3.92 -4.48
N PHE A 18 -6.54 -4.27 -3.28
CA PHE A 18 -7.83 -4.93 -3.11
C PHE A 18 -9.06 -4.05 -3.39
N LEU A 19 -8.98 -2.75 -3.09
CA LEU A 19 -10.10 -1.81 -3.21
C LEU A 19 -10.01 -0.95 -4.48
N LYS A 20 -8.79 -0.68 -4.99
CA LYS A 20 -8.58 0.20 -6.16
C LYS A 20 -8.01 -0.52 -7.38
N GLY A 21 -7.73 -1.83 -7.30
CA GLY A 21 -7.10 -2.59 -8.38
C GLY A 21 -5.69 -2.14 -8.74
N LEU A 22 -5.05 -1.32 -7.89
CA LEU A 22 -3.72 -0.78 -8.18
C LEU A 22 -2.66 -1.85 -7.97
N VAL A 23 -1.93 -2.11 -9.04
CA VAL A 23 -0.84 -3.09 -9.06
C VAL A 23 0.43 -2.43 -8.49
N PRO A 24 1.18 -3.10 -7.59
CA PRO A 24 2.49 -2.64 -7.14
C PRO A 24 3.55 -2.88 -8.24
N PHE A 25 3.40 -2.15 -9.35
CA PHE A 25 4.29 -2.18 -10.50
C PHE A 25 4.58 -0.74 -10.95
N PRO A 26 5.85 -0.38 -11.22
CA PRO A 26 6.24 0.98 -11.58
C PRO A 26 5.91 1.32 -13.05
N SER A 27 4.63 1.19 -13.45
CA SER A 27 4.14 1.44 -14.82
C SER A 27 4.42 2.86 -15.32
N LYS A 28 4.40 3.86 -14.41
CA LYS A 28 4.76 5.24 -14.75
C LYS A 28 6.21 5.38 -15.17
N TYR A 29 7.10 4.54 -14.64
CA TYR A 29 8.48 4.53 -15.09
C TYR A 29 8.58 3.99 -16.52
N LEU A 30 7.83 2.93 -16.82
CA LEU A 30 7.78 2.31 -18.16
C LEU A 30 7.38 3.32 -19.24
N VAL A 31 6.21 3.94 -19.07
CA VAL A 31 5.61 4.84 -20.07
C VAL A 31 6.28 6.19 -20.16
N THR A 32 7.21 6.53 -19.25
CA THR A 32 7.94 7.80 -19.31
C THR A 32 9.30 7.63 -19.98
N PHE A 33 10.01 6.51 -19.75
CA PHE A 33 11.42 6.39 -20.19
C PHE A 33 11.65 5.44 -21.36
N PHE A 34 10.83 4.40 -21.55
CA PHE A 34 11.16 3.34 -22.49
C PHE A 34 10.29 3.39 -23.75
N PRO A 35 10.89 3.55 -24.94
CA PRO A 35 10.19 3.34 -26.21
C PRO A 35 9.71 1.89 -26.36
N PRO A 36 8.62 1.63 -27.10
CA PRO A 36 7.78 2.62 -27.80
C PRO A 36 6.79 3.36 -26.87
N TRP A 37 6.63 2.91 -25.61
CA TRP A 37 5.62 3.45 -24.70
C TRP A 37 5.83 4.93 -24.35
N SER A 38 7.08 5.37 -24.20
CA SER A 38 7.39 6.78 -23.94
C SER A 38 6.96 7.73 -25.06
N ALA A 39 6.97 7.28 -26.31
CA ALA A 39 6.51 8.06 -27.45
C ALA A 39 4.98 8.20 -27.48
N GLN A 40 4.25 7.25 -26.90
CA GLN A 40 2.79 7.18 -26.98
C GLN A 40 2.07 7.66 -25.71
N TYR A 41 2.68 7.52 -24.54
CA TYR A 41 1.98 7.67 -23.25
C TYR A 41 2.69 8.55 -22.21
N GLY A 42 3.71 9.32 -22.59
CA GLY A 42 4.57 10.07 -21.66
C GLY A 42 3.84 10.73 -20.49
N MET A 43 4.10 10.27 -19.25
CA MET A 43 3.47 10.77 -18.03
C MET A 43 4.47 11.43 -17.06
N PRO A 44 4.00 12.32 -16.15
CA PRO A 44 4.82 12.83 -15.05
C PRO A 44 5.25 11.70 -14.10
N LEU A 45 6.57 11.47 -14.06
CA LEU A 45 7.18 10.42 -13.25
C LEU A 45 7.06 10.72 -11.75
N LYS A 46 6.59 9.74 -10.97
CA LYS A 46 6.46 9.86 -9.51
C LYS A 46 7.57 9.19 -8.72
N ASN A 47 8.06 8.03 -9.14
CA ASN A 47 9.14 7.33 -8.45
C ASN A 47 10.15 6.88 -9.52
N ASN A 48 11.40 7.34 -9.43
CA ASN A 48 12.47 7.04 -10.37
C ASN A 48 13.43 5.94 -9.91
N ALA A 49 13.21 5.34 -8.73
CA ALA A 49 14.18 4.49 -8.05
C ALA A 49 14.03 2.98 -8.33
N MET A 50 13.23 2.57 -9.33
CA MET A 50 12.89 1.16 -9.58
C MET A 50 12.86 0.74 -11.07
N PRO A 51 13.84 1.13 -11.92
CA PRO A 51 13.86 0.76 -13.34
C PRO A 51 13.92 -0.76 -13.55
N ASP A 52 14.73 -1.47 -12.75
CA ASP A 52 15.03 -2.89 -12.93
C ASP A 52 13.80 -3.79 -12.81
N VAL A 53 12.79 -3.36 -12.05
CA VAL A 53 11.53 -4.09 -11.93
C VAL A 53 10.87 -4.23 -13.31
N VAL A 54 10.89 -3.16 -14.12
CA VAL A 54 10.31 -3.12 -15.46
C VAL A 54 11.22 -3.81 -16.48
N THR A 55 12.51 -3.52 -16.45
CA THR A 55 13.44 -3.91 -17.52
C THR A 55 13.97 -5.33 -17.37
N GLN A 56 13.99 -5.88 -16.16
CA GLN A 56 14.63 -7.15 -15.86
C GLN A 56 13.70 -8.11 -15.10
N ILE A 57 13.26 -7.73 -13.90
CA ILE A 57 12.59 -8.67 -12.98
C ILE A 57 11.25 -9.16 -13.54
N TYR A 58 10.41 -8.25 -14.03
CA TYR A 58 9.09 -8.62 -14.56
C TYR A 58 9.18 -9.48 -15.84
N PRO A 59 9.98 -9.12 -16.86
CA PRO A 59 10.22 -9.99 -18.03
C PRO A 59 10.82 -11.36 -17.67
N TRP A 60 11.81 -11.42 -16.78
CA TRP A 60 12.38 -12.70 -16.35
C TRP A 60 11.37 -13.56 -15.62
N LYS A 61 10.53 -12.97 -14.77
CA LYS A 61 9.44 -13.69 -14.11
C LYS A 61 8.48 -14.26 -15.14
N ARG A 62 8.18 -13.51 -16.21
CA ARG A 62 7.33 -13.99 -17.31
C ARG A 62 7.94 -15.20 -18.01
N ILE A 63 9.21 -15.15 -18.40
CA ILE A 63 9.93 -16.31 -18.98
C ILE A 63 9.91 -17.52 -18.03
N THR A 64 10.21 -17.30 -16.74
CA THR A 64 10.20 -18.36 -15.71
C THR A 64 8.83 -19.03 -15.63
N ILE A 65 7.77 -18.25 -15.47
CA ILE A 65 6.41 -18.79 -15.28
C ILE A 65 5.88 -19.41 -16.57
N ASP A 66 6.11 -18.78 -17.72
CA ASP A 66 5.64 -19.29 -19.02
C ASP A 66 6.31 -20.64 -19.35
N SER A 67 7.62 -20.79 -19.08
CA SER A 67 8.32 -22.06 -19.26
C SER A 67 7.78 -23.16 -18.34
N TRP A 68 7.59 -22.85 -17.05
CA TRP A 68 7.02 -23.81 -16.10
C TRP A 68 5.60 -24.24 -16.50
N LYS A 69 4.77 -23.30 -16.98
CA LYS A 69 3.42 -23.58 -17.49
C LYS A 69 3.45 -24.45 -18.76
N GLN A 70 4.54 -24.39 -19.54
CA GLN A 70 4.80 -25.26 -20.69
C GLN A 70 5.46 -26.59 -20.30
N GLY A 71 5.63 -26.89 -19.01
CA GLY A 71 6.26 -28.12 -18.53
C GLY A 71 7.79 -28.15 -18.71
N GLN A 72 8.40 -27.01 -19.00
CA GLN A 72 9.84 -26.88 -19.20
C GLN A 72 10.49 -26.23 -17.99
N VAL A 73 11.59 -26.82 -17.49
CA VAL A 73 12.40 -26.17 -16.47
C VAL A 73 13.13 -24.98 -17.12
N PRO A 74 12.98 -23.73 -16.62
CA PRO A 74 13.49 -22.53 -17.28
C PRO A 74 15.02 -22.37 -17.08
N LEU A 75 15.79 -23.22 -17.75
CA LEU A 75 17.25 -23.25 -17.63
C LEU A 75 17.95 -22.21 -18.51
N TRP A 76 17.38 -21.84 -19.66
CA TRP A 76 18.00 -20.98 -20.67
C TRP A 76 17.05 -19.86 -21.12
N ASN A 77 17.59 -18.66 -21.30
CA ASN A 77 16.86 -17.51 -21.85
C ASN A 77 17.42 -17.18 -23.25
N PRO A 78 16.69 -17.49 -24.34
CA PRO A 78 17.16 -17.25 -25.71
C PRO A 78 17.04 -15.78 -26.15
N TYR A 79 16.30 -14.96 -25.41
CA TYR A 79 15.96 -13.59 -25.81
C TYR A 79 17.01 -12.56 -25.38
N SER A 80 17.90 -12.90 -24.44
CA SER A 80 18.94 -12.01 -23.94
C SER A 80 20.32 -12.51 -24.34
N PHE A 81 21.17 -11.62 -24.88
CA PHE A 81 22.55 -11.92 -25.30
C PHE A 81 22.69 -13.07 -26.32
N SER A 82 21.68 -13.29 -27.17
CA SER A 82 21.57 -14.45 -28.06
C SER A 82 21.54 -15.81 -27.31
N GLY A 83 21.21 -15.78 -26.02
CA GLY A 83 21.20 -16.95 -25.15
C GLY A 83 22.02 -16.74 -23.87
N THR A 84 21.39 -16.93 -22.72
CA THR A 84 22.07 -16.86 -21.42
C THR A 84 21.47 -17.84 -20.39
N PRO A 85 22.26 -18.39 -19.44
CA PRO A 85 21.74 -19.24 -18.37
C PRO A 85 20.70 -18.52 -17.49
N HIS A 86 19.44 -18.94 -17.55
CA HIS A 86 18.33 -18.28 -16.86
C HIS A 86 18.21 -18.73 -15.40
N ALA A 87 18.17 -20.04 -15.14
CA ALA A 87 18.10 -20.58 -13.78
C ALA A 87 19.37 -20.28 -12.95
N ALA A 88 20.53 -20.22 -13.61
CA ALA A 88 21.78 -19.86 -12.94
C ALA A 88 21.84 -18.36 -12.59
N ASN A 89 21.13 -17.49 -13.31
CA ASN A 89 20.94 -16.12 -12.88
C ASN A 89 20.01 -16.09 -11.65
N TYR A 90 20.60 -15.85 -10.48
CA TYR A 90 19.91 -15.94 -9.20
C TYR A 90 18.63 -15.08 -9.14
N GLN A 91 18.63 -13.89 -9.74
CA GLN A 91 17.52 -12.93 -9.64
C GLN A 91 16.24 -13.36 -10.37
N THR A 92 16.30 -14.38 -11.23
CA THR A 92 15.12 -14.92 -11.93
C THR A 92 14.19 -15.70 -10.98
N ALA A 93 14.71 -16.12 -9.82
CA ALA A 93 13.98 -16.79 -8.75
C ALA A 93 13.15 -17.97 -9.26
N VAL A 94 13.76 -18.83 -10.08
CA VAL A 94 13.11 -19.95 -10.79
C VAL A 94 12.38 -20.90 -9.84
N PHE A 95 13.00 -21.19 -8.69
CA PHE A 95 12.50 -22.16 -7.73
C PHE A 95 11.78 -21.52 -6.52
N SER A 96 11.49 -20.21 -6.57
CA SER A 96 10.84 -19.51 -5.46
C SER A 96 9.48 -20.12 -5.12
N PRO A 97 9.15 -20.37 -3.83
CA PRO A 97 7.83 -20.87 -3.43
C PRO A 97 6.71 -19.88 -3.79
N ALA A 98 7.02 -18.58 -3.92
CA ALA A 98 6.05 -17.58 -4.37
C ALA A 98 5.55 -17.82 -5.80
N ASN A 99 6.29 -18.58 -6.62
CA ASN A 99 5.88 -18.92 -7.98
C ASN A 99 4.59 -19.77 -8.00
N LEU A 100 4.26 -20.48 -6.91
CA LEU A 100 2.99 -21.24 -6.78
C LEU A 100 1.76 -20.34 -7.01
N LEU A 101 1.83 -19.07 -6.63
CA LEU A 101 0.74 -18.10 -6.83
C LEU A 101 0.41 -17.91 -8.32
N TYR A 102 1.40 -18.00 -9.20
CA TYR A 102 1.24 -17.76 -10.64
C TYR A 102 0.58 -18.93 -11.39
N PHE A 103 0.43 -20.08 -10.73
CA PHE A 103 -0.37 -21.20 -11.23
C PHE A 103 -1.84 -21.10 -10.82
N ILE A 104 -2.13 -20.34 -9.75
CA ILE A 104 -3.46 -20.21 -9.14
C ILE A 104 -4.14 -18.92 -9.62
N LEU A 105 -3.37 -17.85 -9.82
CA LEU A 105 -3.86 -16.49 -10.10
C LEU A 105 -3.37 -15.97 -11.46
N PRO A 106 -4.06 -15.00 -12.08
CA PRO A 106 -3.56 -14.25 -13.23
C PRO A 106 -2.19 -13.63 -12.92
N PHE A 107 -1.33 -13.50 -13.93
CA PHE A 107 0.06 -13.10 -13.72
C PHE A 107 0.21 -11.80 -12.91
N ILE A 108 -0.64 -10.81 -13.19
CA ILE A 108 -0.64 -9.51 -12.53
C ILE A 108 -1.08 -9.63 -11.06
N ASP A 109 -2.07 -10.45 -10.77
CA ASP A 109 -2.56 -10.68 -9.40
C ASP A 109 -1.58 -11.51 -8.59
N ALA A 110 -1.04 -12.57 -9.18
CA ALA A 110 0.05 -13.37 -8.60
C ALA A 110 1.26 -12.49 -8.28
N TRP A 111 1.66 -11.62 -9.20
CA TRP A 111 2.69 -10.62 -8.99
C TRP A 111 2.35 -9.70 -7.80
N SER A 112 1.17 -9.10 -7.82
CA SER A 112 0.72 -8.15 -6.79
C SER A 112 0.69 -8.79 -5.41
N ILE A 113 0.07 -9.95 -5.30
CA ILE A 113 -0.05 -10.71 -4.05
C ILE A 113 1.32 -11.21 -3.60
N SER A 114 2.18 -11.69 -4.50
CA SER A 114 3.54 -12.12 -4.13
C SER A 114 4.36 -10.97 -3.53
N ILE A 115 4.18 -9.74 -4.03
CA ILE A 115 4.84 -8.56 -3.50
C ILE A 115 4.26 -8.21 -2.13
N LEU A 116 2.93 -8.12 -2.01
CA LEU A 116 2.23 -7.70 -0.81
C LEU A 116 2.29 -8.71 0.34
N LEU A 117 2.47 -10.00 0.05
CA LEU A 117 2.60 -11.03 1.09
C LEU A 117 3.90 -10.94 1.89
N GLN A 118 4.96 -10.36 1.31
CA GLN A 118 6.27 -10.24 1.98
C GLN A 118 6.17 -9.57 3.37
N PRO A 119 5.63 -8.34 3.50
CA PRO A 119 5.49 -7.68 4.79
C PRO A 119 4.55 -8.44 5.74
N LEU A 120 3.44 -9.01 5.25
CA LEU A 120 2.50 -9.77 6.09
C LEU A 120 3.17 -10.99 6.73
N LEU A 121 3.86 -11.81 5.93
CA LEU A 121 4.54 -13.00 6.42
C LEU A 121 5.69 -12.63 7.36
N ALA A 122 6.45 -11.59 7.04
CA ALA A 122 7.49 -11.06 7.93
C ALA A 122 6.91 -10.66 9.30
N GLY A 123 5.76 -9.97 9.33
CA GLY A 123 5.05 -9.60 10.54
C GLY A 123 4.56 -10.81 11.34
N ILE A 124 3.89 -11.77 10.69
CA ILE A 124 3.40 -13.00 11.33
C ILE A 124 4.55 -13.79 11.95
N PHE A 125 5.64 -13.99 11.20
CA PHE A 125 6.79 -14.74 11.69
C PHE A 125 7.50 -14.02 12.83
N MET A 126 7.58 -12.68 12.79
CA MET A 126 8.10 -11.89 13.91
C MET A 126 7.21 -12.02 15.15
N TYR A 127 5.89 -11.98 14.98
CA TYR A 127 4.96 -12.22 16.09
C TYR A 127 5.18 -13.61 16.71
N LEU A 128 5.34 -14.66 15.89
CA LEU A 128 5.63 -16.02 16.37
C LEU A 128 6.95 -16.09 17.15
N LEU A 129 8.02 -15.45 16.65
CA LEU A 129 9.31 -15.37 17.35
C LEU A 129 9.16 -14.75 18.74
N LEU A 130 8.49 -13.60 18.83
CA LEU A 130 8.33 -12.86 20.07
C LEU A 130 7.47 -13.64 21.07
N ARG A 131 6.41 -14.30 20.60
CA ARG A 131 5.57 -15.18 21.42
C ARG A 131 6.32 -16.42 21.91
N CYS A 132 7.18 -17.03 21.08
CA CYS A 132 8.04 -18.14 21.49
C CYS A 132 9.16 -17.71 22.45
N SER A 133 9.46 -16.40 22.51
CA SER A 133 10.44 -15.80 23.43
C SER A 133 9.78 -15.26 24.71
N ASP A 134 8.57 -15.74 25.03
CA ASP A 134 7.78 -15.37 26.22
C ASP A 134 7.53 -13.86 26.35
N ARG A 135 7.41 -13.12 25.24
CA ARG A 135 7.03 -11.69 25.24
C ARG A 135 5.52 -11.55 25.27
N SER A 136 4.94 -10.51 25.90
CA SER A 136 3.49 -10.29 25.95
C SER A 136 2.85 -10.17 24.55
N GLN A 137 1.51 -10.29 24.46
CA GLN A 137 0.82 -10.20 23.17
C GLN A 137 1.03 -8.83 22.53
N GLU A 138 0.96 -7.76 23.32
CA GLU A 138 1.06 -6.39 22.84
C GLU A 138 2.49 -6.04 22.47
N ALA A 139 3.48 -6.50 23.25
CA ALA A 139 4.89 -6.36 22.88
C ALA A 139 5.20 -7.07 21.57
N SER A 140 4.63 -8.26 21.39
CA SER A 140 4.77 -9.04 20.16
C SER A 140 4.11 -8.34 18.95
N LEU A 141 2.97 -7.67 19.17
CA LEU A 141 2.31 -6.86 18.13
C LEU A 141 3.17 -5.68 17.70
N ILE A 142 3.71 -4.90 18.66
CA ILE A 142 4.60 -3.77 18.34
C ILE A 142 5.81 -4.22 17.53
N GLY A 143 6.52 -5.26 17.98
CA GLY A 143 7.67 -5.79 17.25
C GLY A 143 7.31 -6.34 15.87
N SER A 144 6.14 -6.97 15.73
CA SER A 144 5.67 -7.49 14.43
C SER A 144 5.36 -6.40 13.41
N ILE A 145 4.66 -5.32 13.82
CA ILE A 145 4.31 -4.20 12.95
C ILE A 145 5.56 -3.39 12.57
N SER A 146 6.45 -3.21 13.53
CA SER A 146 7.75 -2.56 13.33
C SER A 146 8.58 -3.26 12.25
N PHE A 147 8.68 -4.60 12.30
CA PHE A 147 9.41 -5.34 11.29
C PHE A 147 8.68 -5.40 9.95
N MET A 148 7.36 -5.62 9.97
CA MET A 148 6.50 -5.71 8.79
C MET A 148 6.58 -4.47 7.88
N PHE A 149 6.68 -3.28 8.46
CA PHE A 149 6.81 -2.01 7.73
C PHE A 149 8.14 -1.32 7.96
N CYS A 150 9.21 -2.08 8.22
CA CYS A 150 10.53 -1.48 8.30
C CYS A 150 10.92 -0.89 6.93
N GLY A 151 11.75 0.17 6.95
CA GLY A 151 12.11 0.92 5.75
C GLY A 151 12.68 0.02 4.65
N PHE A 152 13.52 -0.94 5.01
CA PHE A 152 14.12 -1.87 4.05
C PHE A 152 13.08 -2.74 3.33
N LEU A 153 12.18 -3.42 4.07
CA LEU A 153 11.16 -4.26 3.44
C LEU A 153 10.20 -3.44 2.59
N THR A 154 9.89 -2.20 3.01
CA THR A 154 8.98 -1.31 2.31
C THR A 154 9.58 -0.83 0.98
N VAL A 155 10.84 -0.41 0.99
CA VAL A 155 11.48 0.17 -0.21
C VAL A 155 11.89 -0.90 -1.21
N TRP A 156 12.32 -2.09 -0.76
CA TRP A 156 12.72 -3.18 -1.66
C TRP A 156 11.57 -4.10 -2.10
N MET A 157 10.35 -3.86 -1.63
CA MET A 157 9.22 -4.78 -1.78
C MET A 157 8.95 -5.17 -3.24
N ALA A 158 8.97 -4.19 -4.16
CA ALA A 158 8.57 -4.36 -5.55
C ALA A 158 9.53 -5.24 -6.39
N TYR A 159 10.76 -5.46 -5.91
CA TYR A 159 11.73 -6.36 -6.57
C TYR A 159 11.38 -7.84 -6.38
N GLY A 160 10.52 -8.18 -5.40
CA GLY A 160 10.03 -9.54 -5.20
C GLY A 160 11.10 -10.60 -4.88
N THR A 161 12.28 -10.18 -4.43
CA THR A 161 13.42 -11.07 -4.18
C THR A 161 14.05 -10.87 -2.79
N LEU A 162 14.48 -9.64 -2.46
CA LEU A 162 15.15 -9.33 -1.18
C LEU A 162 14.23 -9.58 0.02
N GLY A 163 12.97 -9.09 -0.03
CA GLY A 163 12.02 -9.28 1.07
C GLY A 163 11.68 -10.75 1.29
N TRP A 164 11.49 -11.52 0.21
CA TRP A 164 11.32 -12.97 0.25
C TRP A 164 12.51 -13.73 0.82
N ALA A 165 13.75 -13.22 0.65
CA ALA A 165 14.92 -13.82 1.28
C ALA A 165 14.85 -13.66 2.81
N VAL A 166 14.58 -12.44 3.26
CA VAL A 166 14.73 -12.05 4.66
C VAL A 166 13.53 -12.39 5.52
N LEU A 167 12.32 -12.45 4.95
CA LEU A 167 11.11 -12.70 5.74
C LEU A 167 11.15 -14.02 6.52
N TRP A 168 11.96 -14.98 6.10
CA TRP A 168 12.13 -16.27 6.79
C TRP A 168 12.95 -16.18 8.08
N LEU A 169 13.73 -15.11 8.28
CA LEU A 169 14.62 -14.95 9.44
C LEU A 169 13.90 -15.04 10.80
N PRO A 170 12.77 -14.35 11.04
CA PRO A 170 12.07 -14.48 12.31
C PRO A 170 11.51 -15.90 12.51
N LEU A 171 11.06 -16.58 11.45
CA LEU A 171 10.56 -17.96 11.53
C LEU A 171 11.68 -18.94 11.90
N LEU A 172 12.86 -18.78 11.30
CA LEU A 172 14.05 -19.54 11.64
C LEU A 172 14.41 -19.37 13.11
N PHE A 173 14.44 -18.12 13.60
CA PHE A 173 14.72 -17.84 15.01
C PHE A 173 13.64 -18.41 15.93
N ALA A 174 12.35 -18.33 15.54
CA ALA A 174 11.25 -18.90 16.30
C ALA A 174 11.39 -20.42 16.44
N ALA A 175 11.73 -21.11 15.35
CA ALA A 175 11.97 -22.55 15.35
C ALA A 175 13.17 -22.93 16.22
N VAL A 176 14.27 -22.14 16.17
CA VAL A 176 15.44 -22.31 17.05
C VAL A 176 15.03 -22.15 18.51
N VAL A 177 14.33 -21.08 18.90
CA VAL A 177 13.88 -20.86 20.29
C VAL A 177 12.98 -21.99 20.75
N ARG A 178 12.02 -22.42 19.93
CA ARG A 178 11.07 -23.48 20.28
C ARG A 178 11.76 -24.84 20.41
N HIS A 179 12.69 -25.19 19.52
CA HIS A 179 13.44 -26.46 19.60
C HIS A 179 14.38 -26.48 20.80
N MET A 180 15.04 -25.36 21.09
CA MET A 180 15.88 -25.21 22.27
C MET A 180 15.08 -25.32 23.57
N SER A 181 13.81 -24.91 23.58
CA SER A 181 12.93 -25.04 24.75
C SER A 181 12.34 -26.45 24.88
N LYS A 182 11.83 -27.02 23.79
CA LYS A 182 11.27 -28.38 23.71
C LYS A 182 11.62 -29.01 22.36
N PRO A 183 12.64 -29.88 22.30
CA PRO A 183 13.06 -30.52 21.05
C PRO A 183 11.92 -31.27 20.38
N SER A 184 11.82 -31.13 19.05
CA SER A 184 10.77 -31.74 18.26
C SER A 184 11.22 -31.92 16.82
N TRP A 185 10.72 -32.94 16.13
CA TRP A 185 11.11 -33.22 14.73
C TRP A 185 10.68 -32.12 13.73
N TRP A 186 9.59 -31.39 13.99
CA TRP A 186 9.06 -30.39 13.05
C TRP A 186 9.92 -29.11 12.98
N ASN A 187 10.58 -28.73 14.08
CA ASN A 187 11.40 -27.52 14.15
C ASN A 187 12.59 -27.57 13.19
N PRO A 188 13.42 -28.64 13.19
CA PRO A 188 14.44 -28.86 12.17
C PRO A 188 13.89 -28.83 10.73
N VAL A 189 12.72 -29.41 10.48
CA VAL A 189 12.09 -29.37 9.15
C VAL A 189 11.77 -27.93 8.72
N ILE A 190 11.21 -27.12 9.63
CA ILE A 190 10.97 -25.69 9.35
C ILE A 190 12.30 -24.96 9.12
N VAL A 191 13.35 -25.26 9.88
CA VAL A 191 14.67 -24.65 9.66
C VAL A 191 15.21 -24.98 8.27
N SER A 192 15.16 -26.26 7.86
CA SER A 192 15.62 -26.69 6.54
C SER A 192 14.80 -26.06 5.41
N LEU A 193 13.47 -26.07 5.50
CA LEU A 193 12.59 -25.53 4.46
C LEU A 193 12.65 -24.00 4.36
N ALA A 194 12.58 -23.29 5.49
CA ALA A 194 12.61 -21.84 5.49
C ALA A 194 13.97 -21.30 5.00
N LEU A 195 15.07 -22.00 5.33
CA LEU A 195 16.38 -21.66 4.79
C LEU A 195 16.46 -21.93 3.28
N ALA A 196 15.97 -23.08 2.81
CA ALA A 196 15.91 -23.38 1.37
C ALA A 196 15.06 -22.35 0.60
N TRP A 197 13.90 -21.98 1.14
CA TRP A 197 13.02 -20.95 0.56
C TRP A 197 13.63 -19.55 0.57
N SER A 198 14.46 -19.22 1.56
CA SER A 198 15.28 -18.01 1.54
C SER A 198 16.22 -18.04 0.32
N PHE A 199 16.98 -19.13 0.13
CA PHE A 199 17.88 -19.26 -1.03
C PHE A 199 17.14 -19.34 -2.37
N PHE A 200 15.90 -19.81 -2.42
CA PHE A 200 15.10 -19.79 -3.66
C PHE A 200 14.47 -18.43 -3.98
N SER A 201 14.56 -17.45 -3.09
CA SER A 201 13.86 -16.15 -3.25
C SER A 201 14.42 -15.28 -4.37
N GLY A 202 15.61 -15.59 -4.87
CA GLY A 202 16.28 -14.86 -5.93
C GLY A 202 17.23 -13.75 -5.47
N HIS A 203 17.63 -13.74 -4.19
CA HIS A 203 18.71 -12.86 -3.74
C HIS A 203 19.75 -13.58 -2.85
N PHE A 204 20.83 -14.05 -3.48
CA PHE A 204 21.87 -14.86 -2.83
C PHE A 204 22.49 -14.17 -1.59
N GLN A 205 22.91 -12.91 -1.73
CA GLN A 205 23.54 -12.15 -0.64
C GLN A 205 22.66 -12.07 0.63
N MET A 206 21.35 -11.83 0.47
CA MET A 206 20.43 -11.74 1.61
C MET A 206 20.23 -13.10 2.27
N SER A 207 20.20 -14.17 1.48
CA SER A 207 20.09 -15.55 1.97
C SER A 207 21.33 -15.95 2.79
N VAL A 208 22.52 -15.49 2.38
CA VAL A 208 23.76 -15.66 3.15
C VAL A 208 23.69 -14.90 4.48
N TYR A 209 23.17 -13.67 4.51
CA TYR A 209 22.95 -12.94 5.76
C TYR A 209 21.98 -13.67 6.70
N VAL A 210 20.89 -14.22 6.17
CA VAL A 210 19.94 -15.04 6.94
C VAL A 210 20.60 -16.29 7.50
N LEU A 211 21.41 -17.00 6.70
CA LEU A 211 22.17 -18.18 7.13
C LEU A 211 23.12 -17.85 8.28
N VAL A 212 23.97 -16.83 8.11
CA VAL A 212 24.98 -16.44 9.11
C VAL A 212 24.32 -16.00 10.41
N ALA A 213 23.26 -15.17 10.33
CA ALA A 213 22.50 -14.75 11.51
C ALA A 213 21.85 -15.95 12.22
N THR A 214 21.31 -16.92 11.46
CA THR A 214 20.69 -18.13 12.02
C THR A 214 21.72 -19.02 12.71
N LEU A 215 22.89 -19.25 12.11
CA LEU A 215 23.97 -20.02 12.72
C LEU A 215 24.48 -19.35 14.00
N ALA A 216 24.72 -18.04 13.97
CA ALA A 216 25.12 -17.27 15.15
C ALA A 216 24.07 -17.39 16.27
N PHE A 217 22.78 -17.35 15.92
CA PHE A 217 21.69 -17.49 16.88
C PHE A 217 21.58 -18.92 17.45
N VAL A 218 21.78 -19.95 16.63
CA VAL A 218 21.84 -21.35 17.10
C VAL A 218 22.99 -21.53 18.08
N VAL A 219 24.17 -21.02 17.77
CA VAL A 219 25.34 -21.07 18.67
C VAL A 219 25.04 -20.33 19.98
N TYR A 220 24.54 -19.10 19.90
CA TYR A 220 24.14 -18.32 21.07
C TYR A 220 23.14 -19.06 21.96
N GLN A 221 22.07 -19.60 21.37
CA GLN A 221 21.04 -20.32 22.12
C GLN A 221 21.56 -21.64 22.69
N SER A 222 22.46 -22.33 21.98
CA SER A 222 23.10 -23.56 22.47
C SER A 222 23.95 -23.30 23.71
N ILE A 223 24.71 -22.20 23.71
CA ILE A 223 25.54 -21.76 24.85
C ILE A 223 24.63 -21.35 26.01
N ARG A 224 23.65 -20.48 25.75
CA ARG A 224 22.73 -19.94 26.76
C ARG A 224 21.90 -21.02 27.44
N THR A 225 21.32 -21.94 26.68
CA THR A 225 20.44 -23.00 27.20
C THR A 225 21.21 -24.25 27.63
N LYS A 226 22.52 -24.30 27.38
CA LYS A 226 23.40 -25.47 27.59
C LYS A 226 22.94 -26.74 26.84
N ARG A 227 22.15 -26.60 25.77
CA ARG A 227 21.61 -27.74 24.98
C ARG A 227 22.38 -27.98 23.68
N LYS A 228 23.61 -28.49 23.81
CA LYS A 228 24.50 -28.75 22.66
C LYS A 228 23.91 -29.69 21.61
N LYS A 229 23.24 -30.77 22.02
CA LYS A 229 22.63 -31.75 21.09
C LYS A 229 21.55 -31.11 20.19
N ALA A 230 20.63 -30.33 20.79
CA ALA A 230 19.62 -29.58 20.04
C ALA A 230 20.26 -28.55 19.09
N GLY A 231 21.37 -27.94 19.51
CA GLY A 231 22.19 -27.09 18.64
C GLY A 231 22.75 -27.82 17.42
N VAL A 232 23.33 -29.01 17.61
CA VAL A 232 23.84 -29.85 16.52
C VAL A 232 22.72 -30.25 15.56
N GLU A 233 21.55 -30.65 16.08
CA GLU A 233 20.38 -30.97 15.24
C GLU A 233 19.95 -29.79 14.36
N LEU A 234 19.99 -28.57 14.89
CA LEU A 234 19.66 -27.36 14.14
C LEU A 234 20.76 -26.99 13.14
N ILE A 235 22.04 -27.22 13.44
CA ILE A 235 23.14 -27.05 12.48
C ILE A 235 23.02 -28.07 11.34
N LEU A 236 22.68 -29.32 11.64
CA LEU A 236 22.40 -30.32 10.60
C LEU A 236 21.18 -29.93 9.76
N ALA A 237 20.16 -29.32 10.37
CA ALA A 237 19.00 -28.79 9.67
C ALA A 237 19.34 -27.63 8.72
N THR A 238 20.27 -26.74 9.10
CA THR A 238 20.74 -25.67 8.19
C THR A 238 21.55 -26.25 7.05
N VAL A 239 22.40 -27.26 7.29
CA VAL A 239 23.10 -28.01 6.22
C VAL A 239 22.10 -28.66 5.27
N LEU A 240 21.04 -29.29 5.79
CA LEU A 240 19.98 -29.85 4.96
C LEU A 240 19.25 -28.77 4.14
N GLY A 241 19.00 -27.60 4.71
CA GLY A 241 18.42 -26.47 3.96
C GLY A 241 19.30 -26.00 2.80
N LEU A 242 20.63 -26.00 2.98
CA LEU A 242 21.59 -25.71 1.91
C LEU A 242 21.64 -26.80 0.84
N LEU A 243 21.54 -28.07 1.23
CA LEU A 243 21.45 -29.18 0.28
C LEU A 243 20.15 -29.11 -0.54
N LEU A 244 19.03 -28.75 0.10
CA LEU A 244 17.75 -28.55 -0.59
C LEU A 244 17.82 -27.41 -1.61
N SER A 245 18.59 -26.35 -1.34
CA SER A 245 18.77 -25.22 -2.26
C SER A 245 19.91 -25.40 -3.27
N ALA A 246 20.64 -26.51 -3.24
CA ALA A 246 21.74 -26.81 -4.15
C ALA A 246 21.38 -26.69 -5.66
N PRO A 247 20.16 -27.07 -6.13
CA PRO A 247 19.77 -26.87 -7.53
C PRO A 247 19.78 -25.41 -8.00
N GLN A 248 19.63 -24.46 -7.08
CA GLN A 248 19.79 -23.03 -7.36
C GLN A 248 21.22 -22.57 -7.12
N ILE A 249 21.84 -22.97 -6.00
CA ILE A 249 23.14 -22.45 -5.59
C ILE A 249 24.26 -22.89 -6.54
N LEU A 250 24.34 -24.18 -6.89
CA LEU A 250 25.48 -24.72 -7.63
C LEU A 250 25.61 -24.14 -9.05
N PRO A 251 24.55 -24.10 -9.89
CA PRO A 251 24.65 -23.49 -11.22
C PRO A 251 24.97 -22.00 -11.15
N SER A 252 24.45 -21.30 -10.14
CA SER A 252 24.74 -19.87 -9.95
C SER A 252 26.19 -19.60 -9.55
N LEU A 253 26.80 -20.43 -8.70
CA LEU A 253 28.22 -20.30 -8.34
C LEU A 253 29.13 -20.57 -9.53
N ASP A 254 28.81 -21.60 -10.32
CA ASP A 254 29.53 -21.94 -11.54
C ASP A 254 29.45 -20.82 -12.59
N ALA A 255 28.25 -20.30 -12.85
CA ALA A 255 28.04 -19.16 -13.75
C ALA A 255 28.74 -17.89 -13.24
N TYR A 256 28.71 -17.63 -11.92
CA TYR A 256 29.39 -16.49 -11.31
C TYR A 256 30.90 -16.55 -11.52
N GLY A 257 31.52 -17.72 -11.30
CA GLY A 257 32.97 -17.91 -11.45
C GLY A 257 33.51 -17.70 -12.87
N ARG A 258 32.64 -17.78 -13.88
CA ARG A 258 32.98 -17.51 -15.30
C ARG A 258 32.56 -16.11 -15.76
N SER A 259 31.98 -15.30 -14.87
CA SER A 259 31.46 -13.98 -15.20
C SER A 259 32.46 -12.88 -14.88
N VAL A 260 32.39 -11.74 -15.57
CA VAL A 260 33.21 -10.55 -15.26
C VAL A 260 33.00 -10.06 -13.81
N ARG A 261 31.89 -10.44 -13.16
CA ARG A 261 31.57 -10.08 -11.77
C ARG A 261 32.39 -10.84 -10.71
N SER A 262 33.11 -11.91 -11.06
CA SER A 262 34.00 -12.60 -10.10
C SER A 262 35.28 -11.81 -9.79
N GLU A 263 35.62 -10.82 -10.61
CA GLU A 263 36.87 -10.04 -10.51
C GLU A 263 36.64 -8.59 -10.02
N LEU A 264 35.38 -8.14 -9.99
CA LEU A 264 34.97 -6.80 -9.54
C LEU A 264 34.84 -6.75 -8.01
N PHE A 265 35.94 -6.48 -7.31
CA PHE A 265 35.98 -6.15 -5.87
C PHE A 265 35.95 -4.63 -5.62
N THR A 266 35.16 -3.88 -6.40
CA THR A 266 35.12 -2.41 -6.33
C THR A 266 34.47 -1.90 -5.03
N GLN A 267 34.95 -0.73 -4.56
CA GLN A 267 34.63 -0.10 -3.28
C GLN A 267 33.16 -0.25 -2.88
N VAL A 268 32.93 -1.04 -1.85
CA VAL A 268 31.58 -1.37 -1.38
C VAL A 268 30.96 -0.13 -0.77
N GLY A 269 29.96 0.44 -1.43
CA GLY A 269 29.20 1.56 -0.89
C GLY A 269 28.56 1.18 0.44
N GLY A 270 28.90 1.96 1.47
CA GLY A 270 28.30 1.88 2.79
C GLY A 270 27.36 3.06 3.03
N ILE A 271 26.46 2.89 3.99
CA ILE A 271 25.61 3.96 4.53
C ILE A 271 26.54 5.01 5.15
N SER A 272 26.52 6.23 4.64
CA SER A 272 27.25 7.33 5.29
C SER A 272 26.75 7.53 6.72
N TRP A 273 27.63 7.83 7.68
CA TRP A 273 27.26 8.05 9.09
C TRP A 273 26.15 9.09 9.28
N GLN A 274 26.07 10.06 8.37
CA GLN A 274 25.04 11.10 8.37
C GLN A 274 23.62 10.51 8.16
N TYR A 275 23.49 9.36 7.50
CA TYR A 275 22.21 8.70 7.24
C TYR A 275 21.58 7.99 8.42
N ILE A 276 22.31 7.81 9.52
CA ILE A 276 21.78 7.11 10.69
C ILE A 276 20.57 7.83 11.27
N ILE A 277 20.45 9.14 11.06
CA ILE A 277 19.25 9.91 11.42
C ILE A 277 17.96 9.35 10.78
N THR A 278 18.06 8.66 9.64
CA THR A 278 16.93 8.03 8.96
C THR A 278 16.36 6.81 9.69
N LEU A 279 17.08 6.25 10.68
CA LEU A 279 16.50 5.29 11.62
C LEU A 279 15.40 5.92 12.49
N PHE A 280 15.48 7.23 12.73
CA PHE A 280 14.50 8.00 13.51
C PHE A 280 13.55 8.82 12.62
N ALA A 281 14.07 9.48 11.58
CA ALA A 281 13.33 10.33 10.65
C ALA A 281 13.59 9.86 9.21
N PRO A 282 12.81 8.92 8.66
CA PRO A 282 13.13 8.20 7.42
C PRO A 282 13.38 9.12 6.22
N ASP A 283 12.62 10.21 6.13
CA ASP A 283 12.72 11.18 5.02
C ASP A 283 13.50 12.44 5.42
N PHE A 284 14.38 12.40 6.42
CA PHE A 284 15.15 13.59 6.86
C PHE A 284 15.84 14.31 5.70
N TYR A 285 16.39 13.55 4.74
CA TYR A 285 17.07 14.06 3.56
C TYR A 285 16.17 14.24 2.34
N GLY A 286 14.85 14.13 2.50
CA GLY A 286 13.86 14.10 1.44
C GLY A 286 13.47 12.68 1.03
N ASN A 287 12.56 12.61 0.06
CA ASN A 287 11.99 11.36 -0.45
C ASN A 287 12.01 11.36 -1.99
N PRO A 288 12.46 10.28 -2.64
CA PRO A 288 12.54 10.19 -4.10
C PRO A 288 11.18 10.30 -4.79
N VAL A 289 10.10 9.95 -4.10
CA VAL A 289 8.73 10.10 -4.63
C VAL A 289 8.32 11.57 -4.73
N THR A 290 8.80 12.41 -3.80
CA THR A 290 8.56 13.86 -3.81
C THR A 290 9.65 14.64 -4.54
N ARG A 291 10.65 13.95 -5.12
CA ARG A 291 11.78 14.52 -5.87
C ARG A 291 12.51 15.63 -5.13
N ASN A 292 12.54 15.51 -3.82
CA ASN A 292 13.14 16.48 -2.93
C ASN A 292 14.21 15.83 -2.07
N ASP A 293 14.60 14.60 -2.41
CA ASP A 293 15.80 13.96 -1.89
C ASP A 293 17.03 14.57 -2.55
N TRP A 294 18.04 14.94 -1.76
CA TRP A 294 19.26 15.58 -2.26
C TRP A 294 20.53 14.86 -1.84
N PHE A 295 20.39 13.65 -1.36
CA PHE A 295 21.46 12.93 -0.70
C PHE A 295 21.22 11.42 -0.92
N GLY A 296 22.30 10.67 -1.16
CA GLY A 296 22.38 9.21 -0.93
C GLY A 296 21.63 8.24 -1.87
N PHE A 297 21.81 6.95 -1.60
CA PHE A 297 21.08 5.85 -2.23
C PHE A 297 19.89 5.42 -1.35
N TYR A 298 18.76 6.13 -1.46
CA TYR A 298 17.60 5.98 -0.57
C TYR A 298 17.20 4.52 -0.31
N ALA A 299 17.10 3.70 -1.37
CA ALA A 299 16.73 2.30 -1.26
C ALA A 299 17.75 1.45 -0.48
N GLU A 300 19.04 1.66 -0.73
CA GLU A 300 20.10 0.88 -0.08
C GLU A 300 20.23 1.20 1.42
N TRP A 301 19.81 2.39 1.84
CA TRP A 301 20.06 2.94 3.19
C TRP A 301 18.82 2.95 4.10
N ALA A 302 17.63 2.68 3.55
CA ALA A 302 16.36 2.68 4.28
C ALA A 302 16.32 1.61 5.39
N SER A 303 16.20 2.04 6.64
CA SER A 303 16.28 1.15 7.82
C SER A 303 15.35 1.52 8.98
N TYR A 304 14.46 2.50 8.78
CA TYR A 304 13.47 2.96 9.76
C TYR A 304 12.64 1.82 10.34
N VAL A 305 12.45 1.80 11.66
CA VAL A 305 11.69 0.77 12.40
C VAL A 305 10.43 1.31 13.07
N GLY A 306 10.14 2.60 12.92
CA GLY A 306 9.12 3.28 13.71
C GLY A 306 9.73 4.01 14.91
N VAL A 307 9.32 5.26 15.14
CA VAL A 307 9.78 6.06 16.29
C VAL A 307 9.44 5.37 17.62
N VAL A 308 8.19 4.94 17.81
CA VAL A 308 7.77 4.27 19.06
C VAL A 308 8.57 2.98 19.32
N PRO A 309 8.70 2.04 18.35
CA PRO A 309 9.61 0.90 18.50
C PRO A 309 11.06 1.27 18.81
N LEU A 310 11.60 2.31 18.16
CA LEU A 310 12.96 2.76 18.41
C LEU A 310 13.15 3.27 19.85
N LEU A 311 12.20 4.05 20.36
CA LEU A 311 12.22 4.56 21.75
C LEU A 311 12.10 3.43 22.76
N LEU A 312 11.23 2.45 22.50
CA LEU A 312 11.12 1.24 23.31
C LEU A 312 12.42 0.42 23.27
N ALA A 313 13.10 0.37 22.13
CA ALA A 313 14.39 -0.32 22.03
C ALA A 313 15.48 0.38 22.86
N VAL A 314 15.55 1.71 22.82
CA VAL A 314 16.44 2.51 23.68
C VAL A 314 16.12 2.27 25.15
N TYR A 315 14.84 2.31 25.52
CA TYR A 315 14.39 2.02 26.88
C TYR A 315 14.83 0.62 27.34
N ALA A 316 14.68 -0.40 26.50
CA ALA A 316 15.10 -1.76 26.82
C ALA A 316 16.60 -1.86 27.13
N VAL A 317 17.44 -1.13 26.39
CA VAL A 317 18.89 -1.04 26.58
C VAL A 317 19.23 -0.32 27.88
N VAL A 318 18.62 0.83 28.15
CA VAL A 318 18.81 1.62 29.38
C VAL A 318 18.42 0.80 30.61
N ARG A 319 17.29 0.08 30.55
CA ARG A 319 16.82 -0.84 31.59
C ARG A 319 17.72 -2.07 31.75
N ARG A 320 18.63 -2.33 30.80
CA ARG A 320 19.43 -3.57 30.72
C ARG A 320 18.55 -4.82 30.74
N SER A 321 17.51 -4.81 29.91
CA SER A 321 16.55 -5.91 29.81
C SER A 321 17.28 -7.22 29.52
N LYS A 322 16.96 -8.28 30.26
CA LYS A 322 17.59 -9.59 30.05
C LYS A 322 17.31 -10.07 28.62
N HIS A 323 18.29 -10.77 28.05
CA HIS A 323 18.17 -11.47 26.75
C HIS A 323 18.15 -10.58 25.49
N ILE A 324 18.35 -9.26 25.62
CA ILE A 324 18.52 -8.38 24.46
C ILE A 324 19.94 -8.42 23.87
N GLY A 325 20.93 -8.95 24.60
CA GLY A 325 22.35 -8.82 24.26
C GLY A 325 22.73 -9.37 22.88
N PHE A 326 22.17 -10.52 22.48
CA PHE A 326 22.41 -11.05 21.14
C PHE A 326 21.86 -10.12 20.06
N PHE A 327 20.63 -9.65 20.21
CA PHE A 327 20.00 -8.74 19.24
C PHE A 327 20.70 -7.39 19.19
N LEU A 328 21.14 -6.87 20.34
CA LEU A 328 21.92 -5.63 20.38
C LEU A 328 23.27 -5.81 19.67
N GLY A 329 23.97 -6.92 19.92
CA GLY A 329 25.20 -7.28 19.21
C GLY A 329 24.97 -7.40 17.71
N LEU A 330 23.92 -8.10 17.29
CA LEU A 330 23.56 -8.24 15.89
C LEU A 330 23.28 -6.88 15.24
N ALA A 331 22.50 -6.01 15.89
CA ALA A 331 22.17 -4.67 15.41
C ALA A 331 23.40 -3.76 15.24
N VAL A 332 24.31 -3.79 16.21
CA VAL A 332 25.54 -2.99 16.20
C VAL A 332 26.51 -3.53 15.14
N THR A 333 26.71 -4.86 15.09
CA THR A 333 27.58 -5.48 14.08
C THR A 333 27.06 -5.23 12.66
N SER A 334 25.75 -5.39 12.41
CA SER A 334 25.20 -5.09 11.08
C SER A 334 25.29 -3.61 10.74
N LEU A 335 25.09 -2.70 11.70
CA LEU A 335 25.27 -1.26 11.47
C LEU A 335 26.73 -0.94 11.11
N LEU A 336 27.70 -1.51 11.83
CA LEU A 336 29.13 -1.32 11.54
C LEU A 336 29.53 -1.89 10.19
N ILE A 337 28.97 -3.02 9.77
CA ILE A 337 29.22 -3.57 8.43
C ILE A 337 28.57 -2.71 7.35
N ALA A 338 27.38 -2.15 7.64
CA ALA A 338 26.65 -1.30 6.70
C ALA A 338 27.30 0.08 6.49
N THR A 339 28.05 0.61 7.46
CA THR A 339 28.67 1.95 7.40
C THR A 339 30.20 1.88 7.16
N PRO A 340 30.85 2.98 6.73
CA PRO A 340 32.32 3.07 6.70
C PRO A 340 32.92 2.90 8.10
N SER A 341 33.34 1.68 8.42
CA SER A 341 33.91 1.31 9.72
C SER A 341 35.09 0.34 9.54
N PRO A 342 35.94 0.14 10.58
CA PRO A 342 37.00 -0.86 10.53
C PRO A 342 36.49 -2.29 10.25
N VAL A 343 35.27 -2.61 10.68
CA VAL A 343 34.65 -3.92 10.44
C VAL A 343 34.30 -4.09 8.96
N ASN A 344 33.73 -3.05 8.34
CA ASN A 344 33.46 -3.04 6.91
C ASN A 344 34.77 -3.16 6.10
N ALA A 345 35.81 -2.40 6.48
CA ALA A 345 37.12 -2.46 5.84
C ALA A 345 37.76 -3.86 5.92
N LEU A 346 37.61 -4.55 7.06
CA LEU A 346 38.11 -5.92 7.23
C LEU A 346 37.41 -6.92 6.30
N ILE A 347 36.08 -6.82 6.14
CA ILE A 347 35.32 -7.69 5.23
C ILE A 347 35.75 -7.48 3.78
N VAL A 348 35.99 -6.23 3.38
CA VAL A 348 36.51 -5.91 2.05
C VAL A 348 37.90 -6.50 1.86
N TRP A 349 38.80 -6.34 2.85
CA TRP A 349 40.15 -6.89 2.81
C TRP A 349 40.17 -8.43 2.71
N LEU A 350 39.26 -9.11 3.40
CA LEU A 350 39.13 -10.58 3.35
C LEU A 350 38.59 -11.13 2.02
N LYS A 351 38.12 -10.27 1.10
CA LYS A 351 37.56 -10.66 -0.21
C LYS A 351 36.53 -11.80 -0.11
N LEU A 352 35.68 -11.76 0.92
CA LEU A 352 34.67 -12.79 1.14
C LEU A 352 33.71 -12.86 -0.07
N PRO A 353 33.62 -14.00 -0.77
CA PRO A 353 32.75 -14.16 -1.93
C PRO A 353 31.30 -13.77 -1.61
N ALA A 354 30.63 -13.11 -2.56
CA ALA A 354 29.24 -12.61 -2.47
C ALA A 354 28.94 -11.52 -1.42
N ILE A 355 29.78 -11.37 -0.39
CA ILE A 355 29.66 -10.28 0.60
C ILE A 355 30.47 -9.07 0.13
N SER A 356 31.71 -9.28 -0.31
CA SER A 356 32.63 -8.21 -0.71
C SER A 356 32.48 -7.82 -2.20
N THR A 357 31.64 -8.51 -2.95
CA THR A 357 31.35 -8.26 -4.38
C THR A 357 29.96 -7.66 -4.62
N SER A 358 29.30 -7.19 -3.55
CA SER A 358 27.95 -6.59 -3.57
C SER A 358 27.84 -5.46 -2.56
N TYR A 359 26.77 -4.66 -2.64
CA TYR A 359 26.57 -3.48 -1.80
C TYR A 359 26.32 -3.88 -0.33
N ALA A 360 27.19 -3.48 0.60
CA ALA A 360 27.15 -3.94 2.00
C ALA A 360 26.02 -3.29 2.81
N ALA A 361 25.54 -2.11 2.41
CA ALA A 361 24.51 -1.39 3.16
C ALA A 361 23.25 -2.23 3.44
N ARG A 362 22.91 -3.18 2.56
CA ARG A 362 21.73 -4.04 2.68
C ARG A 362 21.69 -4.89 3.94
N ILE A 363 22.85 -5.15 4.58
CA ILE A 363 22.91 -5.87 5.86
C ILE A 363 22.16 -5.11 6.98
N ILE A 364 21.86 -3.82 6.79
CA ILE A 364 21.11 -2.97 7.73
C ILE A 364 19.72 -3.54 8.08
N ILE A 365 19.15 -4.42 7.26
CA ILE A 365 17.92 -5.13 7.62
C ILE A 365 18.05 -5.94 8.92
N LEU A 366 19.25 -6.45 9.24
CA LEU A 366 19.50 -7.14 10.51
C LEU A 366 19.46 -6.18 11.70
N THR A 367 19.80 -4.90 11.49
CA THR A 367 19.58 -3.83 12.46
C THR A 367 18.09 -3.60 12.66
N SER A 368 17.31 -3.46 11.57
CA SER A 368 15.87 -3.26 11.67
C SER A 368 15.15 -4.42 12.34
N PHE A 369 15.51 -5.67 11.98
CA PHE A 369 15.04 -6.89 12.64
C PHE A 369 15.32 -6.87 14.14
N SER A 370 16.57 -6.59 14.51
CA SER A 370 17.01 -6.64 15.91
C SER A 370 16.37 -5.55 16.75
N LEU A 371 16.27 -4.32 16.24
CA LEU A 371 15.58 -3.22 16.93
C LEU A 371 14.09 -3.52 17.13
N SER A 372 13.43 -4.14 16.15
CA SER A 372 12.03 -4.58 16.28
C SER A 372 11.86 -5.60 17.41
N VAL A 373 12.81 -6.53 17.57
CA VAL A 373 12.81 -7.48 18.70
C VAL A 373 13.06 -6.78 20.02
N ILE A 374 14.08 -5.92 20.11
CA ILE A 374 14.44 -5.20 21.34
C ILE A 374 13.29 -4.28 21.78
N ALA A 375 12.57 -3.66 20.85
CA ALA A 375 11.38 -2.85 21.13
C ALA A 375 10.30 -3.63 21.90
N ALA A 376 10.07 -4.89 21.55
CA ALA A 376 9.12 -5.75 22.25
C ALA A 376 9.58 -6.01 23.71
N TYR A 377 10.87 -6.28 23.93
CA TYR A 377 11.43 -6.36 25.28
C TYR A 377 11.29 -5.04 26.05
N GLY A 378 11.42 -3.92 25.34
CA GLY A 378 11.22 -2.58 25.89
C GLY A 378 9.81 -2.35 26.41
N LEU A 379 8.78 -2.75 25.65
CA LEU A 379 7.40 -2.59 26.09
C LEU A 379 7.07 -3.43 27.31
N ASP A 380 7.48 -4.70 27.32
CA ASP A 380 7.27 -5.58 28.48
C ASP A 380 7.98 -5.05 29.72
N GLY A 381 9.21 -4.57 29.55
CA GLY A 381 9.92 -3.86 30.60
C GLY A 381 9.10 -2.66 31.09
N LEU A 382 8.73 -1.75 30.18
CA LEU A 382 8.06 -0.50 30.54
C LEU A 382 6.82 -0.76 31.38
N ARG A 383 6.02 -1.75 31.01
CA ARG A 383 4.83 -2.20 31.76
C ARG A 383 5.17 -2.72 33.16
N GLU A 384 6.22 -3.52 33.28
CA GLU A 384 6.67 -4.04 34.57
C GLU A 384 7.20 -2.93 35.50
N ASP A 385 7.94 -1.95 34.97
CA ASP A 385 8.41 -0.80 35.75
C ASP A 385 7.28 0.14 36.12
N TRP A 386 6.31 0.32 35.21
CA TRP A 386 5.08 1.08 35.46
C TRP A 386 4.29 0.51 36.62
N GLY A 387 4.02 -0.80 36.61
CA GLY A 387 3.34 -1.48 37.71
C GLY A 387 4.08 -1.39 39.04
N LYS A 388 5.42 -1.33 39.00
CA LYS A 388 6.29 -1.20 40.19
C LYS A 388 6.60 0.26 40.56
N LYS A 389 6.05 1.24 39.86
CA LYS A 389 6.35 2.69 39.99
C LYS A 389 7.85 3.03 39.92
N LYS A 390 8.66 2.25 39.22
CA LYS A 390 10.11 2.47 39.04
C LYS A 390 10.39 3.31 37.80
N MET A 391 10.46 4.63 37.95
CA MET A 391 10.52 5.57 36.81
C MET A 391 11.94 5.99 36.40
N SER A 392 13.00 5.51 37.05
CA SER A 392 14.38 5.96 36.77
C SER A 392 14.83 5.67 35.33
N SER A 393 14.56 4.45 34.81
CA SER A 393 14.89 4.11 33.42
C SER A 393 14.02 4.85 32.40
N VAL A 394 12.77 5.20 32.76
CA VAL A 394 11.88 6.02 31.93
C VAL A 394 12.45 7.43 31.84
N PHE A 395 12.83 8.03 32.97
CA PHE A 395 13.44 9.36 33.04
C PHE A 395 14.77 9.40 32.28
N SER A 396 15.67 8.43 32.48
CA SER A 396 16.93 8.35 31.73
C SER A 396 16.70 8.22 30.22
N THR A 397 15.69 7.45 29.80
CA THR A 397 15.32 7.35 28.38
C THR A 397 14.81 8.69 27.86
N ALA A 398 13.91 9.34 28.58
CA ALA A 398 13.39 10.66 28.21
C ALA A 398 14.51 11.71 28.12
N MET A 399 15.50 11.67 29.02
CA MET A 399 16.68 12.54 28.98
C MET A 399 17.56 12.27 27.76
N ILE A 400 17.84 11.01 27.42
CA ILE A 400 18.62 10.64 26.23
C ILE A 400 17.89 11.09 24.96
N VAL A 401 16.59 10.85 24.88
CA VAL A 401 15.74 11.24 23.75
C VAL A 401 15.65 12.76 23.65
N GLY A 402 15.46 13.45 24.77
CA GLY A 402 15.44 14.91 24.84
C GLY A 402 16.76 15.53 24.40
N ALA A 403 17.89 15.02 24.88
CA ALA A 403 19.22 15.46 24.45
C ALA A 403 19.43 15.24 22.96
N PHE A 404 19.06 14.07 22.44
CA PHE A 404 19.11 13.76 21.01
C PHE A 404 18.26 14.75 20.19
N LEU A 405 17.02 15.01 20.60
CA LEU A 405 16.14 15.96 19.93
C LEU A 405 16.71 17.39 19.96
N ILE A 406 17.26 17.83 21.09
CA ILE A 406 17.91 19.14 21.21
C ILE A 406 19.09 19.25 20.24
N ILE A 407 19.93 18.21 20.15
CA ILE A 407 21.07 18.19 19.22
C ILE A 407 20.59 18.25 17.77
N VAL A 408 19.62 17.41 17.39
CA VAL A 408 19.11 17.34 16.01
C VAL A 408 18.43 18.65 15.60
N TRP A 409 17.57 19.21 16.46
CA TRP A 409 16.94 20.51 16.20
C TRP A 409 17.94 21.67 16.25
N GLY A 410 18.95 21.61 17.12
CA GLY A 410 20.06 22.57 17.15
C GLY A 410 20.85 22.58 15.85
N ILE A 411 21.15 21.41 15.27
CA ILE A 411 21.81 21.31 13.96
C ILE A 411 20.94 21.97 12.87
N VAL A 412 19.64 21.69 12.85
CA VAL A 412 18.73 22.17 11.79
C VAL A 412 18.42 23.67 11.92
N VAL A 413 18.24 24.18 13.14
CA VAL A 413 17.76 25.56 13.38
C VAL A 413 18.91 26.54 13.60
N ILE A 414 19.96 26.12 14.31
CA ILE A 414 21.06 26.99 14.77
C ILE A 414 22.29 26.84 13.86
N ILE A 415 22.80 25.62 13.71
CA ILE A 415 24.06 25.38 12.97
C ILE A 415 23.86 25.56 11.46
N ARG A 416 22.69 25.15 10.94
CA ARG A 416 22.28 25.30 9.53
C ARG A 416 23.37 24.89 8.52
N PRO A 417 23.90 23.66 8.58
CA PRO A 417 25.03 23.24 7.75
C PRO A 417 24.67 23.01 6.26
N PHE A 418 23.39 23.17 5.89
CA PHE A 418 22.89 22.92 4.54
C PHE A 418 22.18 24.16 3.96
N PRO A 419 22.06 24.25 2.63
CA PRO A 419 21.22 25.24 1.96
C PRO A 419 19.79 25.33 2.54
N VAL A 420 19.19 26.53 2.48
CA VAL A 420 17.93 26.86 3.15
C VAL A 420 16.77 25.96 2.71
N ASP A 421 16.67 25.66 1.41
CA ASP A 421 15.70 24.75 0.81
C ASP A 421 15.77 23.33 1.40
N LYS A 422 16.99 22.82 1.60
CA LYS A 422 17.25 21.50 2.20
C LYS A 422 16.93 21.49 3.70
N LEU A 423 17.27 22.55 4.41
CA LEU A 423 16.93 22.69 5.84
C LEU A 423 15.43 22.77 6.07
N LEU A 424 14.66 23.40 5.17
CA LEU A 424 13.19 23.43 5.25
C LEU A 424 12.59 22.03 5.14
N ILE A 425 13.12 21.19 4.25
CA ILE A 425 12.65 19.82 4.08
C ILE A 425 13.04 18.95 5.28
N ALA A 426 14.28 19.06 5.77
CA ALA A 426 14.71 18.36 7.00
C ALA A 426 13.87 18.78 8.21
N ARG A 427 13.62 20.08 8.38
CA ARG A 427 12.75 20.63 9.43
C ARG A 427 11.34 20.05 9.35
N ARG A 428 10.72 20.07 8.17
CA ARG A 428 9.37 19.54 7.96
C ARG A 428 9.29 18.05 8.32
N ASN A 429 10.26 17.27 7.87
CA ASN A 429 10.26 15.82 8.02
C ASN A 429 10.68 15.37 9.44
N LEU A 430 11.22 16.28 10.27
CA LEU A 430 11.47 16.05 11.70
C LEU A 430 10.24 16.29 12.61
N ILE A 431 9.26 17.08 12.19
CA ILE A 431 8.12 17.48 13.05
C ILE A 431 7.36 16.25 13.55
N LEU A 432 6.96 15.36 12.66
CA LEU A 432 6.15 14.19 13.01
C LEU A 432 6.93 13.21 13.91
N PRO A 433 8.17 12.80 13.59
CA PRO A 433 8.98 11.99 14.50
C PRO A 433 9.20 12.63 15.88
N THR A 434 9.41 13.95 15.93
CA THR A 434 9.55 14.70 17.19
C THR A 434 8.26 14.68 18.00
N GLY A 435 7.11 14.90 17.35
CA GLY A 435 5.80 14.84 17.99
C GLY A 435 5.52 13.47 18.61
N PHE A 436 5.83 12.38 17.90
CA PHE A 436 5.75 11.03 18.46
C PHE A 436 6.73 10.80 19.62
N ALA A 437 7.95 11.33 19.54
CA ALA A 437 8.94 11.19 20.61
C ALA A 437 8.57 11.97 21.88
N LEU A 438 8.08 13.21 21.73
CA LEU A 438 7.58 14.01 22.83
C LEU A 438 6.29 13.41 23.41
N GLY A 439 5.37 12.93 22.58
CA GLY A 439 4.17 12.22 23.02
C GLY A 439 4.50 10.96 23.82
N PHE A 440 5.49 10.18 23.38
CA PHE A 440 6.00 9.02 24.11
C PHE A 440 6.61 9.41 25.48
N CYS A 441 7.30 10.55 25.57
CA CYS A 441 7.82 11.07 26.83
C CYS A 441 6.72 11.67 27.74
N ALA A 442 5.66 12.22 27.15
CA ALA A 442 4.51 12.81 27.85
C ALA A 442 3.50 11.77 28.36
N LEU A 443 3.52 10.54 27.80
CA LEU A 443 2.63 9.44 28.19
C LEU A 443 2.95 8.79 29.54
N ALA A 444 3.79 9.42 30.38
CA ALA A 444 4.00 9.03 31.77
C ALA A 444 3.12 9.76 32.80
N TYR A 445 2.22 10.66 32.36
CA TYR A 445 1.42 11.48 33.28
C TYR A 445 0.05 11.88 32.69
N VAL A 446 -0.79 10.92 32.27
CA VAL A 446 -2.23 11.21 32.08
C VAL A 446 -3.06 9.98 32.41
N TYR A 447 -3.63 9.98 33.62
CA TYR A 447 -5.02 9.60 33.85
C TYR A 447 -5.57 10.48 34.98
N PRO A 448 -6.69 11.16 34.71
CA PRO A 448 -7.79 11.18 35.66
C PRO A 448 -9.08 10.65 35.00
N GLU A 449 -9.87 9.92 35.79
CA GLU A 449 -11.28 9.65 35.51
C GLU A 449 -12.12 10.92 35.75
N VAL A 450 -13.14 11.17 34.91
CA VAL A 450 -14.30 12.02 35.30
C VAL A 450 -15.60 11.56 34.63
N ASP A 451 -16.65 11.51 35.46
CA ASP A 451 -18.07 11.24 35.20
C ASP A 451 -18.79 12.27 34.31
N ILE A 452 -18.84 12.02 32.98
CA ILE A 452 -19.89 12.66 32.13
C ILE A 452 -20.46 11.74 31.04
N LEU A 453 -19.88 10.56 30.83
CA LEU A 453 -20.32 9.65 29.77
C LEU A 453 -21.51 8.76 30.16
N SER A 454 -22.03 8.89 31.38
CA SER A 454 -23.25 8.21 31.83
C SER A 454 -24.54 8.95 31.44
N PHE A 455 -24.46 10.18 30.91
CA PHE A 455 -25.65 10.98 30.60
C PHE A 455 -26.09 10.92 29.12
N LEU A 456 -25.16 10.73 28.18
CA LEU A 456 -25.46 10.85 26.74
C LEU A 456 -25.83 9.53 26.07
N LYS A 457 -26.53 8.63 26.78
CA LYS A 457 -26.96 7.34 26.21
C LYS A 457 -28.43 7.28 25.79
N ASN A 458 -29.18 8.37 25.80
CA ASN A 458 -30.59 8.37 25.37
C ASN A 458 -30.96 9.63 24.57
N LYS A 459 -31.37 9.44 23.29
CA LYS A 459 -31.80 10.39 22.23
C LYS A 459 -30.66 10.71 21.23
N VAL A 460 -30.66 10.40 19.91
CA VAL A 460 -31.65 10.65 18.84
C VAL A 460 -31.25 9.92 17.49
N GLY A 461 -32.22 9.32 16.76
CA GLY A 461 -32.63 9.56 15.33
C GLY A 461 -31.84 9.14 14.05
N HIS A 462 -32.53 9.27 12.88
CA HIS A 462 -32.17 8.82 11.50
C HIS A 462 -32.30 9.91 10.39
N GLU A 463 -31.43 10.94 10.31
CA GLU A 463 -31.47 11.98 9.24
C GLU A 463 -30.05 12.44 8.76
N ARG A 464 -29.93 13.06 7.56
CA ARG A 464 -28.66 13.49 6.88
C ARG A 464 -28.31 14.98 7.12
N ILE A 465 -27.01 15.31 7.22
CA ILE A 465 -26.47 16.62 7.69
C ILE A 465 -25.28 17.10 6.83
N PHE A 466 -25.07 18.42 6.68
CA PHE A 466 -23.85 19.05 6.13
C PHE A 466 -23.30 20.14 7.08
N GLY A 467 -21.98 20.22 7.23
CA GLY A 467 -21.28 21.13 8.15
C GLY A 467 -19.82 20.74 8.35
N ASN A 468 -19.07 21.50 9.16
CA ASN A 468 -17.61 21.38 9.33
C ASN A 468 -17.22 20.19 10.24
N LEU A 469 -17.55 18.98 9.78
CA LEU A 469 -17.12 17.70 10.34
C LEU A 469 -16.35 16.99 9.23
N GLY A 470 -15.08 16.67 9.45
CA GLY A 470 -14.27 16.00 8.43
C GLY A 470 -14.78 14.59 8.12
N GLY A 471 -14.40 14.07 6.94
CA GLY A 471 -14.90 12.81 6.37
C GLY A 471 -14.65 11.56 7.23
N GLU A 472 -13.80 11.67 8.25
CA GLU A 472 -13.56 10.67 9.28
C GLU A 472 -14.74 10.47 10.24
N VAL A 473 -15.54 11.51 10.52
CA VAL A 473 -16.69 11.45 11.46
C VAL A 473 -17.94 10.89 10.78
N THR A 474 -18.16 11.21 9.50
CA THR A 474 -19.33 10.75 8.73
C THR A 474 -19.29 9.24 8.45
N ASN A 475 -18.10 8.69 8.21
CA ASN A 475 -17.89 7.26 7.95
C ASN A 475 -17.91 6.40 9.21
N ALA A 476 -17.48 6.93 10.36
CA ALA A 476 -17.46 6.18 11.62
C ALA A 476 -18.86 6.01 12.25
N PHE A 477 -19.82 6.89 11.89
CA PHE A 477 -21.15 6.94 12.50
C PHE A 477 -22.32 6.85 11.48
N ASN A 478 -22.04 6.48 10.22
CA ASN A 478 -23.01 6.26 9.14
C ASN A 478 -23.91 7.46 8.77
N PHE A 479 -23.31 8.61 8.45
CA PHE A 479 -24.01 9.77 7.89
C PHE A 479 -23.72 9.92 6.38
N SER A 480 -24.70 10.34 5.56
CA SER A 480 -24.53 10.49 4.09
C SER A 480 -24.25 11.95 3.66
N GLY A 481 -23.25 12.20 2.77
CA GLY A 481 -22.83 13.55 2.27
C GLY A 481 -22.35 13.59 0.80
N ILE A 482 -21.98 14.78 0.27
CA ILE A 482 -21.73 15.07 -1.18
C ILE A 482 -20.31 15.58 -1.57
N GLU A 483 -19.35 15.68 -0.65
CA GLU A 483 -17.94 16.06 -0.90
C GLU A 483 -16.99 14.89 -0.53
N GLY A 484 -15.76 14.84 -1.07
CA GLY A 484 -14.81 13.75 -0.78
C GLY A 484 -13.33 14.14 -0.90
N TYR A 485 -12.48 13.46 -0.12
CA TYR A 485 -11.01 13.62 -0.11
C TYR A 485 -10.35 12.30 -0.53
N ASP A 486 -9.53 12.34 -1.59
CA ASP A 486 -8.71 11.22 -2.10
C ASP A 486 -9.46 10.03 -2.78
N ALA A 487 -10.58 10.31 -3.47
CA ALA A 487 -11.26 9.34 -4.32
C ALA A 487 -10.57 9.18 -5.70
N VAL A 488 -10.56 7.95 -6.25
CA VAL A 488 -10.22 7.72 -7.67
C VAL A 488 -11.50 8.00 -8.47
N TYR A 489 -11.64 9.21 -8.98
CA TYR A 489 -12.78 9.62 -9.80
C TYR A 489 -12.41 9.56 -11.29
N GLN A 490 -13.41 9.42 -12.17
CA GLN A 490 -13.15 9.38 -13.61
C GLN A 490 -12.58 10.72 -14.09
N LYS A 491 -11.57 10.66 -14.97
CA LYS A 491 -10.85 11.85 -15.45
C LYS A 491 -11.80 12.89 -16.02
N ARG A 492 -12.77 12.45 -16.82
CA ARG A 492 -13.78 13.32 -17.42
C ARG A 492 -14.73 13.92 -16.38
N TYR A 493 -15.21 13.15 -15.41
CA TYR A 493 -15.94 13.73 -14.28
C TYR A 493 -15.18 14.88 -13.58
N GLY A 494 -13.86 14.77 -13.38
CA GLY A 494 -13.09 15.89 -12.82
C GLY A 494 -12.86 17.07 -13.76
N GLU A 495 -12.72 16.81 -15.07
CA GLU A 495 -12.66 17.85 -16.10
C GLU A 495 -13.96 18.65 -16.13
N PHE A 496 -15.10 17.97 -16.08
CA PHE A 496 -16.43 18.60 -15.99
C PHE A 496 -16.61 19.44 -14.73
N ILE A 497 -16.28 18.92 -13.53
CA ILE A 497 -16.41 19.69 -12.27
C ILE A 497 -15.49 20.92 -12.24
N ARG A 498 -14.37 20.90 -12.99
CA ARG A 498 -13.48 22.07 -13.11
C ARG A 498 -13.95 23.08 -14.12
N SER A 499 -14.51 22.63 -15.24
CA SER A 499 -15.01 23.51 -16.28
C SER A 499 -16.17 24.38 -15.77
N VAL A 500 -16.84 23.97 -14.68
CA VAL A 500 -17.78 24.81 -13.91
C VAL A 500 -17.24 26.20 -13.54
N SER A 501 -15.92 26.33 -13.37
CA SER A 501 -15.31 27.60 -12.93
C SER A 501 -15.30 28.67 -14.03
N ASN A 502 -15.02 28.27 -15.28
CA ASN A 502 -14.74 29.22 -16.38
C ASN A 502 -15.10 28.71 -17.79
N GLY A 503 -15.77 27.56 -17.89
CA GLY A 503 -16.21 26.95 -19.15
C GLY A 503 -15.14 26.14 -19.87
N GLN A 504 -13.88 26.14 -19.41
CA GLN A 504 -12.78 25.47 -20.11
C GLN A 504 -12.50 24.09 -19.53
N ILE A 505 -12.18 23.12 -20.41
CA ILE A 505 -11.72 21.81 -19.97
C ILE A 505 -10.32 21.94 -19.42
N ILE A 506 -10.22 21.73 -18.12
CA ILE A 506 -8.96 21.84 -17.39
C ILE A 506 -8.70 20.49 -16.73
N THR A 507 -7.47 20.00 -16.92
CA THR A 507 -7.03 18.75 -16.33
C THR A 507 -7.18 18.78 -14.80
N PRO A 508 -7.87 17.81 -14.18
CA PRO A 508 -8.23 17.86 -12.78
C PRO A 508 -7.09 17.45 -11.83
N GLU A 509 -7.17 17.92 -10.59
CA GLU A 509 -6.13 17.72 -9.58
C GLU A 509 -6.23 16.35 -8.94
N ARG A 510 -5.08 15.81 -8.55
CA ARG A 510 -4.92 14.39 -8.25
C ARG A 510 -5.75 13.86 -7.07
N SER A 511 -6.16 14.69 -6.11
CA SER A 511 -6.57 14.23 -4.76
C SER A 511 -7.84 14.86 -4.21
N VAL A 512 -8.42 15.88 -4.88
CA VAL A 512 -9.63 16.55 -4.41
C VAL A 512 -10.48 16.97 -5.61
N VAL A 513 -11.76 16.62 -5.61
CA VAL A 513 -12.78 17.25 -6.47
C VAL A 513 -13.55 18.20 -5.56
N GLN A 514 -13.12 19.46 -5.53
CA GLN A 514 -13.78 20.49 -4.75
C GLN A 514 -14.72 21.23 -5.68
N PHE A 515 -16.02 21.16 -5.42
CA PHE A 515 -16.99 21.92 -6.18
C PHE A 515 -16.75 23.42 -5.96
N PRO A 516 -16.54 24.22 -7.02
CA PRO A 516 -16.27 25.64 -6.87
C PRO A 516 -17.56 26.33 -6.41
N LYS A 517 -17.54 26.88 -5.19
CA LYS A 517 -18.73 27.43 -4.52
C LYS A 517 -19.12 28.83 -5.01
N ILE A 518 -18.18 29.56 -5.64
CA ILE A 518 -18.38 30.89 -6.23
C ILE A 518 -17.67 30.89 -7.60
N ALA A 519 -18.40 30.56 -8.66
CA ALA A 519 -17.87 30.38 -10.01
C ALA A 519 -18.95 30.54 -11.09
N ASN A 520 -18.54 30.89 -12.31
CA ASN A 520 -19.42 31.37 -13.38
C ASN A 520 -20.52 30.38 -13.80
N PHE A 521 -20.29 29.06 -13.72
CA PHE A 521 -21.25 28.04 -14.16
C PHE A 521 -21.69 27.09 -13.01
N SER A 522 -21.47 27.51 -11.76
CA SER A 522 -21.73 26.70 -10.56
C SER A 522 -23.19 26.30 -10.42
N GLU A 523 -24.12 27.17 -10.82
CA GLU A 523 -25.55 26.85 -10.78
C GLU A 523 -25.90 25.75 -11.78
N GLN A 524 -25.50 25.90 -13.04
CA GLN A 524 -25.78 24.96 -14.13
C GLN A 524 -25.21 23.58 -13.82
N ALA A 525 -24.02 23.52 -13.22
CA ALA A 525 -23.42 22.28 -12.77
C ALA A 525 -24.14 21.65 -11.56
N LEU A 526 -24.57 22.44 -10.57
CA LEU A 526 -25.38 21.91 -9.45
C LEU A 526 -26.73 21.37 -9.93
N GLN A 527 -27.30 21.96 -10.99
CA GLN A 527 -28.52 21.48 -11.62
C GLN A 527 -28.31 20.16 -12.37
N LEU A 528 -27.26 20.05 -13.20
CA LEU A 528 -26.91 18.82 -13.94
C LEU A 528 -26.56 17.66 -13.01
N LEU A 529 -25.94 17.96 -11.86
CA LEU A 529 -25.63 16.98 -10.82
C LEU A 529 -26.83 16.66 -9.90
N GLY A 530 -27.97 17.32 -10.10
CA GLY A 530 -29.20 17.06 -9.35
C GLY A 530 -29.12 17.43 -7.86
N VAL A 531 -28.33 18.44 -7.50
CA VAL A 531 -28.14 18.85 -6.09
C VAL A 531 -29.34 19.66 -5.60
N ARG A 532 -30.24 18.99 -4.86
CA ARG A 532 -31.52 19.55 -4.40
C ARG A 532 -31.47 20.27 -3.05
N TYR A 533 -30.53 19.95 -2.15
CA TYR A 533 -30.48 20.54 -0.80
C TYR A 533 -29.08 21.03 -0.42
N ILE A 534 -29.01 22.19 0.26
CA ILE A 534 -27.78 22.84 0.74
C ILE A 534 -27.94 23.15 2.23
N VAL A 535 -27.00 22.71 3.07
CA VAL A 535 -26.98 23.09 4.51
C VAL A 535 -25.97 24.21 4.73
N HIS A 536 -26.28 25.13 5.63
CA HIS A 536 -25.48 26.31 5.91
C HIS A 536 -25.42 26.56 7.42
N ARG A 537 -24.31 27.09 7.96
CA ARG A 537 -24.24 27.49 9.37
C ARG A 537 -25.03 28.79 9.57
N VAL A 538 -25.83 28.89 10.62
CA VAL A 538 -26.54 30.13 10.96
C VAL A 538 -25.50 31.16 11.38
N SER A 539 -25.24 32.09 10.47
CA SER A 539 -24.33 33.22 10.63
C SER A 539 -24.85 34.37 9.75
N ASP A 540 -24.31 35.56 9.91
CA ASP A 540 -24.67 36.80 9.20
C ASP A 540 -24.41 36.79 7.67
N GLY A 541 -24.19 35.62 7.07
CA GLY A 541 -24.04 35.45 5.62
C GLY A 541 -22.76 36.02 5.01
N ARG A 542 -21.70 36.28 5.80
CA ARG A 542 -20.46 36.92 5.31
C ARG A 542 -19.18 36.17 5.65
N PHE A 543 -19.11 34.89 5.31
CA PHE A 543 -17.89 34.08 5.45
C PHE A 543 -17.39 33.58 4.10
N SER A 544 -16.07 33.68 3.87
CA SER A 544 -15.41 33.33 2.61
C SER A 544 -15.39 31.85 2.25
N TRP A 545 -15.87 30.97 3.14
CA TRP A 545 -15.90 29.51 2.94
C TRP A 545 -17.30 28.91 2.82
N ALA A 546 -18.36 29.73 2.79
CA ALA A 546 -19.74 29.25 2.67
C ALA A 546 -20.32 29.52 1.27
N TYR A 547 -21.25 28.68 0.79
CA TYR A 547 -21.90 28.86 -0.51
C TYR A 547 -22.84 30.08 -0.47
N PRO A 548 -22.72 31.06 -1.39
CA PRO A 548 -23.43 32.32 -1.31
C PRO A 548 -24.87 32.20 -1.82
N TYR A 549 -25.68 31.36 -1.16
CA TYR A 549 -27.07 31.12 -1.56
C TYR A 549 -27.91 32.43 -1.60
N TRP A 550 -27.52 33.43 -0.82
CA TRP A 550 -28.16 34.76 -0.76
C TRP A 550 -28.01 35.58 -2.04
N GLU A 551 -27.12 35.20 -2.96
CA GLU A 551 -26.98 35.84 -4.27
C GLU A 551 -28.01 35.32 -5.30
N TYR A 552 -28.81 34.31 -4.92
CA TYR A 552 -29.68 33.58 -5.83
C TYR A 552 -31.14 33.47 -5.31
N PRO A 553 -32.14 34.00 -6.04
CA PRO A 553 -33.50 34.17 -5.51
C PRO A 553 -34.36 32.90 -5.44
N TYR A 554 -33.90 31.77 -6.00
CA TYR A 554 -34.66 30.53 -6.14
C TYR A 554 -34.35 29.46 -5.08
N TYR A 555 -33.47 29.77 -4.11
CA TYR A 555 -33.23 28.90 -2.95
C TYR A 555 -34.25 29.21 -1.86
N ARG A 556 -34.94 28.17 -1.38
CA ARG A 556 -35.95 28.30 -0.32
C ARG A 556 -35.46 27.67 0.97
N SER A 557 -35.45 28.42 2.07
CA SER A 557 -35.19 27.85 3.40
C SER A 557 -36.31 26.88 3.77
N LEU A 558 -35.95 25.64 4.08
CA LEU A 558 -36.86 24.58 4.52
C LEU A 558 -36.80 24.36 6.02
N TYR A 559 -35.66 24.65 6.66
CA TYR A 559 -35.46 24.40 8.09
C TYR A 559 -34.32 25.25 8.65
N ARG A 560 -34.47 25.78 9.87
CA ARG A 560 -33.47 26.61 10.55
C ARG A 560 -33.48 26.36 12.06
N ASN A 561 -32.30 26.26 12.69
CA ASN A 561 -32.14 26.26 14.15
C ASN A 561 -31.09 27.29 14.61
N GLU A 562 -30.60 27.21 15.85
CA GLU A 562 -29.61 28.18 16.40
C GLU A 562 -28.24 28.12 15.68
N TYR A 563 -27.92 27.00 15.05
CA TYR A 563 -26.58 26.74 14.50
C TYR A 563 -26.55 26.49 12.99
N TYR A 564 -27.65 26.03 12.37
CA TYR A 564 -27.70 25.61 10.96
C TYR A 564 -29.05 25.91 10.28
N GLU A 565 -29.00 26.06 8.95
CA GLU A 565 -30.13 26.32 8.06
C GLU A 565 -30.03 25.45 6.79
N LEU A 566 -31.14 24.92 6.31
CA LEU A 566 -31.25 24.02 5.16
C LEU A 566 -32.05 24.70 4.04
N PHE A 567 -31.47 24.79 2.85
CA PHE A 567 -32.05 25.40 1.66
C PHE A 567 -32.34 24.34 0.58
N GLU A 568 -33.46 24.48 -0.12
CA GLU A 568 -33.82 23.69 -1.30
C GLU A 568 -33.53 24.45 -2.61
N ASN A 569 -32.83 23.80 -3.54
CA ASN A 569 -32.61 24.25 -4.91
C ASN A 569 -33.79 23.84 -5.79
N GLN A 570 -34.63 24.80 -6.16
CA GLN A 570 -35.85 24.52 -6.94
C GLN A 570 -35.60 24.17 -8.41
N LYS A 571 -34.37 24.34 -8.92
CA LYS A 571 -34.04 24.08 -10.33
C LYS A 571 -33.30 22.75 -10.58
N ALA A 572 -32.98 21.98 -9.53
CA ALA A 572 -32.22 20.73 -9.66
C ALA A 572 -32.87 19.73 -10.63
N LEU A 573 -32.06 19.04 -11.45
CA LEU A 573 -32.53 17.97 -12.33
C LEU A 573 -32.73 16.65 -11.57
N PRO A 574 -33.73 15.85 -11.96
CA PRO A 574 -33.87 14.50 -11.43
C PRO A 574 -32.70 13.64 -11.92
N ARG A 575 -32.29 12.68 -11.09
CA ARG A 575 -31.14 11.79 -11.35
C ARG A 575 -31.25 10.99 -12.65
N ALA A 576 -32.47 10.74 -13.11
CA ALA A 576 -32.74 10.17 -14.41
C ALA A 576 -33.94 10.88 -15.06
N PHE A 577 -33.90 11.09 -16.38
CA PHE A 577 -34.97 11.69 -17.16
C PHE A 577 -34.97 11.20 -18.61
N LEU A 578 -36.03 11.52 -19.36
CA LEU A 578 -36.16 11.18 -20.79
C LEU A 578 -35.98 12.46 -21.63
N ALA A 579 -34.95 12.48 -22.46
CA ALA A 579 -34.65 13.59 -23.36
C ALA A 579 -35.33 13.43 -24.73
N SER A 580 -35.66 14.56 -25.34
CA SER A 580 -36.45 14.66 -26.57
C SER A 580 -35.62 15.00 -27.81
N SER A 581 -34.40 15.49 -27.62
CA SER A 581 -33.47 15.90 -28.68
C SER A 581 -32.05 15.57 -28.30
N TYR A 582 -31.15 15.55 -29.30
CA TYR A 582 -29.73 15.41 -29.06
C TYR A 582 -28.92 16.18 -30.11
N VAL A 583 -27.66 16.43 -29.78
CA VAL A 583 -26.66 16.94 -30.71
C VAL A 583 -25.40 16.07 -30.59
N VAL A 584 -24.75 15.79 -31.72
CA VAL A 584 -23.50 15.02 -31.75
C VAL A 584 -22.31 15.97 -31.78
N ARG A 585 -21.34 15.74 -30.90
CA ARG A 585 -20.09 16.48 -30.86
C ARG A 585 -18.94 15.50 -30.66
N ASP A 586 -17.90 15.69 -31.46
CA ASP A 586 -16.82 14.71 -31.59
C ASP A 586 -15.62 15.04 -30.71
N THR A 587 -15.57 16.25 -30.14
CA THR A 587 -14.47 16.69 -29.28
C THR A 587 -14.97 17.09 -27.89
N ASP A 588 -14.17 16.73 -26.88
CA ASP A 588 -14.45 17.01 -25.47
C ASP A 588 -14.75 18.50 -25.24
N GLN A 589 -13.96 19.40 -25.85
CA GLN A 589 -14.14 20.84 -25.67
C GLN A 589 -15.43 21.34 -26.34
N ASP A 590 -15.76 20.87 -27.54
CA ASP A 590 -17.01 21.26 -28.21
C ASP A 590 -18.25 20.76 -27.45
N ILE A 591 -18.16 19.60 -26.77
CA ILE A 591 -19.21 19.08 -25.90
C ILE A 591 -19.42 20.05 -24.73
N VAL A 592 -18.35 20.43 -24.03
CA VAL A 592 -18.41 21.32 -22.87
C VAL A 592 -18.85 22.74 -23.24
N ASP A 593 -18.36 23.28 -24.36
CA ASP A 593 -18.78 24.59 -24.88
C ASP A 593 -20.26 24.60 -25.26
N THR A 594 -20.76 23.50 -25.82
CA THR A 594 -22.19 23.35 -26.13
C THR A 594 -23.03 23.31 -24.85
N LEU A 595 -22.60 22.53 -23.84
CA LEU A 595 -23.29 22.40 -22.55
C LEU A 595 -23.39 23.76 -21.81
N TYR A 596 -22.38 24.63 -21.92
CA TYR A 596 -22.38 25.92 -21.23
C TYR A 596 -22.92 27.10 -22.04
N SER A 597 -23.41 26.86 -23.26
CA SER A 597 -24.05 27.91 -24.06
C SER A 597 -25.38 28.36 -23.45
N GLU A 598 -25.69 29.66 -23.54
CA GLU A 598 -26.88 30.24 -22.91
C GLU A 598 -28.21 29.69 -23.48
N GLU A 599 -28.18 29.11 -24.69
CA GLU A 599 -29.34 28.55 -25.38
C GLU A 599 -29.54 27.03 -25.12
N PHE A 600 -28.66 26.38 -24.33
CA PHE A 600 -28.72 24.92 -24.12
C PHE A 600 -29.70 24.52 -23.00
N ASP A 601 -30.73 23.73 -23.37
CA ASP A 601 -31.70 23.19 -22.41
C ASP A 601 -31.37 21.74 -21.99
N PHE A 602 -30.78 21.62 -20.80
CA PHE A 602 -30.41 20.34 -20.16
C PHE A 602 -31.59 19.41 -19.86
N ARG A 603 -32.85 19.87 -19.91
CA ARG A 603 -34.03 19.02 -19.68
C ARG A 603 -34.51 18.32 -20.93
N GLN A 604 -34.17 18.83 -22.11
CA GLN A 604 -34.71 18.35 -23.39
C GLN A 604 -33.64 17.80 -24.32
N THR A 605 -32.43 18.38 -24.32
CA THR A 605 -31.37 18.07 -25.29
C THR A 605 -30.17 17.43 -24.60
N LEU A 606 -29.70 16.30 -25.14
CA LEU A 606 -28.43 15.67 -24.72
C LEU A 606 -27.32 15.95 -25.73
N VAL A 607 -26.09 16.07 -25.25
CA VAL A 607 -24.90 16.03 -26.11
C VAL A 607 -24.34 14.61 -26.12
N LEU A 608 -24.32 13.96 -27.28
CA LEU A 608 -23.81 12.60 -27.47
C LEU A 608 -22.51 12.59 -28.28
N GLU A 609 -21.68 11.57 -28.07
CA GLU A 609 -20.45 11.37 -28.85
C GLU A 609 -20.64 10.50 -30.09
N THR A 610 -21.76 9.78 -30.15
CA THR A 610 -22.10 8.91 -31.26
C THR A 610 -23.57 9.03 -31.54
N ASP A 611 -23.93 9.03 -32.83
CA ASP A 611 -25.32 9.06 -33.26
C ASP A 611 -26.09 7.86 -32.68
N PRO A 612 -27.16 8.08 -31.90
CA PRO A 612 -28.00 7.02 -31.42
C PRO A 612 -28.79 6.45 -32.59
N GLU A 613 -28.86 5.12 -32.69
CA GLU A 613 -29.51 4.45 -33.83
C GLU A 613 -31.03 4.74 -33.91
N ILE A 614 -31.62 5.23 -32.81
CA ILE A 614 -33.01 5.65 -32.72
C ILE A 614 -33.04 7.13 -32.34
N ALA A 615 -33.48 7.97 -33.26
CA ALA A 615 -33.63 9.40 -33.03
C ALA A 615 -34.82 9.68 -32.10
N PRO A 616 -34.64 10.43 -30.99
CA PRO A 616 -35.74 10.80 -30.11
C PRO A 616 -36.67 11.80 -30.79
N VAL A 617 -37.95 11.75 -30.44
CA VAL A 617 -38.98 12.66 -30.97
C VAL A 617 -39.62 13.45 -29.81
N PRO A 618 -39.97 14.73 -30.00
CA PRO A 618 -40.75 15.48 -29.02
C PRO A 618 -42.07 14.77 -28.67
N GLY A 619 -42.38 14.69 -27.37
CA GLY A 619 -43.54 13.95 -26.86
C GLY A 619 -43.38 13.61 -25.37
N GLU A 620 -44.45 13.20 -24.72
CA GLU A 620 -44.44 12.93 -23.28
C GLU A 620 -43.92 11.53 -22.93
N GLY A 621 -43.32 11.39 -21.74
CA GLY A 621 -42.86 10.12 -21.21
C GLY A 621 -42.64 10.17 -19.71
N THR A 622 -42.75 9.02 -19.04
CA THR A 622 -42.56 8.88 -17.60
C THR A 622 -41.44 7.88 -17.29
N ILE A 623 -40.81 8.07 -16.13
CA ILE A 623 -39.65 7.30 -15.69
C ILE A 623 -39.73 7.02 -14.18
N ASP A 624 -39.38 5.80 -13.78
CA ASP A 624 -39.29 5.36 -12.39
C ASP A 624 -38.05 4.49 -12.14
N ILE A 625 -37.30 4.76 -11.08
CA ILE A 625 -36.11 3.96 -10.71
C ILE A 625 -36.54 2.89 -9.70
N ALA A 626 -36.83 1.68 -10.19
CA ALA A 626 -37.37 0.58 -9.39
C ALA A 626 -36.33 -0.06 -8.43
N LYS A 627 -35.04 -0.03 -8.77
CA LYS A 627 -33.97 -0.60 -7.93
C LYS A 627 -32.65 0.11 -8.18
N TYR A 628 -31.91 0.42 -7.12
CA TYR A 628 -30.61 1.08 -7.23
C TYR A 628 -29.64 0.53 -6.16
N THR A 629 -28.65 -0.25 -6.59
CA THR A 629 -27.63 -0.87 -5.74
C THR A 629 -26.23 -0.65 -6.33
N SER A 630 -25.18 -1.08 -5.62
CA SER A 630 -23.80 -0.89 -6.06
C SER A 630 -23.47 -1.53 -7.41
N ASN A 631 -24.13 -2.63 -7.79
CA ASN A 631 -23.82 -3.38 -9.02
C ASN A 631 -24.98 -3.45 -10.01
N GLU A 632 -26.14 -2.87 -9.67
CA GLU A 632 -27.36 -3.03 -10.45
C GLU A 632 -28.29 -1.82 -10.30
N VAL A 633 -28.76 -1.30 -11.43
CA VAL A 633 -29.78 -0.26 -11.53
C VAL A 633 -30.91 -0.76 -12.44
N VAL A 634 -32.16 -0.64 -11.99
CA VAL A 634 -33.35 -1.01 -12.76
C VAL A 634 -34.26 0.20 -12.87
N ILE A 635 -34.61 0.58 -14.10
CA ILE A 635 -35.42 1.76 -14.44
C ILE A 635 -36.58 1.30 -15.33
N LYS A 636 -37.78 1.79 -15.05
CA LYS A 636 -38.97 1.57 -15.88
C LYS A 636 -39.34 2.87 -16.59
N THR A 637 -39.70 2.78 -17.86
CA THR A 637 -40.07 3.94 -18.69
C THR A 637 -41.33 3.67 -19.48
N ILE A 638 -42.17 4.69 -19.68
CA ILE A 638 -43.34 4.64 -20.57
C ILE A 638 -43.30 5.88 -21.46
N SER A 639 -43.29 5.71 -22.78
CA SER A 639 -43.41 6.84 -23.73
C SER A 639 -44.09 6.40 -25.03
N THR A 640 -44.88 7.28 -25.64
CA THR A 640 -45.58 6.99 -26.90
C THR A 640 -44.74 7.26 -28.14
N VAL A 641 -43.54 7.82 -27.97
CA VAL A 641 -42.59 8.14 -29.04
C VAL A 641 -41.18 7.71 -28.61
N PRO A 642 -40.24 7.51 -29.53
CA PRO A 642 -38.87 7.17 -29.18
C PRO A 642 -38.18 8.27 -28.35
N LYS A 643 -37.36 7.87 -27.37
CA LYS A 643 -36.68 8.75 -26.40
C LYS A 643 -35.27 8.30 -26.09
N LEU A 644 -34.47 9.21 -25.55
CA LEU A 644 -33.19 8.90 -24.91
C LEU A 644 -33.35 8.95 -23.40
N LEU A 645 -33.12 7.83 -22.72
CA LEU A 645 -32.99 7.80 -21.28
C LEU A 645 -31.65 8.41 -20.88
N PHE A 646 -31.63 9.39 -19.99
CA PHE A 646 -30.43 9.91 -19.34
C PHE A 646 -30.38 9.44 -17.88
N LEU A 647 -29.20 9.06 -17.42
CA LEU A 647 -28.91 8.74 -16.04
C LEU A 647 -27.62 9.46 -15.63
N SER A 648 -27.70 10.31 -14.60
CA SER A 648 -26.59 11.13 -14.09
C SER A 648 -25.53 10.32 -13.31
N ASP A 649 -25.30 9.08 -13.72
CA ASP A 649 -24.25 8.24 -13.23
C ASP A 649 -23.22 8.05 -14.34
N VAL A 650 -21.97 7.99 -13.91
CA VAL A 650 -20.84 7.96 -14.83
C VAL A 650 -20.86 6.72 -15.73
N TYR A 651 -20.57 6.92 -17.02
CA TYR A 651 -20.48 5.88 -18.02
C TYR A 651 -19.22 5.01 -17.83
N ASP A 652 -19.38 3.68 -17.91
CA ASP A 652 -18.25 2.74 -17.92
C ASP A 652 -18.56 1.50 -18.80
N PRO A 653 -17.59 0.97 -19.58
CA PRO A 653 -17.80 -0.18 -20.45
C PRO A 653 -18.13 -1.50 -19.72
N GLY A 654 -17.88 -1.59 -18.41
CA GLY A 654 -18.24 -2.76 -17.60
C GLY A 654 -19.73 -2.85 -17.26
N TRP A 655 -20.49 -1.77 -17.49
CA TRP A 655 -21.95 -1.78 -17.42
C TRP A 655 -22.53 -2.35 -18.70
N ARG A 656 -23.50 -3.27 -18.55
CA ARG A 656 -24.32 -3.75 -19.65
C ARG A 656 -25.75 -3.33 -19.40
N ALA A 657 -26.39 -2.76 -20.41
CA ALA A 657 -27.81 -2.47 -20.37
C ALA A 657 -28.58 -3.59 -21.05
N MET A 658 -29.74 -3.91 -20.49
CA MET A 658 -30.75 -4.76 -21.07
C MET A 658 -32.05 -3.96 -21.12
N VAL A 659 -32.64 -3.87 -22.30
CA VAL A 659 -34.00 -3.33 -22.49
C VAL A 659 -34.92 -4.54 -22.68
N ASP A 660 -35.83 -4.74 -21.73
CA ASP A 660 -36.74 -5.90 -21.65
C ASP A 660 -36.00 -7.24 -21.79
N GLY A 661 -34.84 -7.34 -21.14
CA GLY A 661 -33.99 -8.54 -21.15
C GLY A 661 -33.14 -8.74 -22.41
N LYS A 662 -33.20 -7.83 -23.39
CA LYS A 662 -32.32 -7.84 -24.57
C LYS A 662 -31.19 -6.84 -24.42
N GLU A 663 -29.98 -7.22 -24.79
CA GLU A 663 -28.81 -6.36 -24.68
C GLU A 663 -29.00 -5.08 -25.51
N ALA A 664 -28.76 -3.93 -24.89
CA ALA A 664 -28.91 -2.61 -25.47
C ALA A 664 -27.63 -1.80 -25.28
N ARG A 665 -27.37 -0.89 -26.22
CA ARG A 665 -26.19 -0.05 -26.17
C ARG A 665 -26.37 1.07 -25.17
N ILE A 666 -25.36 1.26 -24.32
CA ILE A 666 -25.23 2.45 -23.48
C ILE A 666 -24.41 3.46 -24.28
N TYR A 667 -24.98 4.65 -24.45
CA TYR A 667 -24.35 5.83 -25.04
C TYR A 667 -23.76 6.69 -23.92
N ARG A 668 -22.71 7.43 -24.25
CA ARG A 668 -22.19 8.47 -23.36
C ARG A 668 -22.91 9.77 -23.67
N ALA A 669 -23.48 10.40 -22.65
CA ALA A 669 -24.25 11.62 -22.74
C ALA A 669 -23.71 12.69 -21.80
N ASP A 670 -23.83 13.95 -22.21
CA ASP A 670 -23.44 15.15 -21.46
C ASP A 670 -22.09 14.96 -20.79
N TYR A 671 -21.10 14.69 -21.65
CA TYR A 671 -19.70 14.51 -21.34
C TYR A 671 -19.31 13.17 -20.70
N ASP A 672 -20.01 12.72 -19.64
CA ASP A 672 -19.56 11.53 -18.87
C ASP A 672 -20.68 10.66 -18.30
N PHE A 673 -21.94 10.94 -18.61
CA PHE A 673 -23.09 10.22 -18.07
C PHE A 673 -23.62 9.15 -19.02
N ARG A 674 -24.50 8.30 -18.50
CA ARG A 674 -25.04 7.16 -19.26
C ARG A 674 -26.35 7.54 -19.93
N SER A 675 -26.50 7.12 -21.18
CA SER A 675 -27.78 7.17 -21.87
C SER A 675 -28.10 5.85 -22.57
N VAL A 676 -29.38 5.53 -22.73
CA VAL A 676 -29.84 4.37 -23.50
C VAL A 676 -30.96 4.85 -24.42
N ALA A 677 -30.89 4.47 -25.69
CA ALA A 677 -31.95 4.78 -26.65
C ALA A 677 -33.11 3.80 -26.50
N MET A 678 -34.33 4.34 -26.47
CA MET A 678 -35.56 3.59 -26.19
C MET A 678 -36.57 3.81 -27.32
N PRO A 679 -37.14 2.75 -27.90
CA PRO A 679 -38.27 2.89 -28.80
C PRO A 679 -39.53 3.34 -28.05
N ALA A 680 -40.58 3.69 -28.80
CA ALA A 680 -41.89 3.97 -28.22
C ALA A 680 -42.48 2.71 -27.57
N GLY A 681 -42.98 2.84 -26.34
CA GLY A 681 -43.56 1.75 -25.58
C GLY A 681 -43.30 1.85 -24.08
N GLU A 682 -43.71 0.82 -23.35
CA GLU A 682 -43.32 0.58 -21.97
C GLU A 682 -42.13 -0.37 -21.94
N HIS A 683 -41.09 -0.01 -21.20
CA HIS A 683 -39.83 -0.73 -21.18
C HIS A 683 -39.21 -0.77 -19.78
N THR A 684 -38.58 -1.89 -19.46
CA THR A 684 -37.73 -2.06 -18.28
C THR A 684 -36.27 -2.11 -18.71
N ILE A 685 -35.49 -1.14 -18.24
CA ILE A 685 -34.07 -1.01 -18.47
C ILE A 685 -33.32 -1.51 -17.24
N GLN A 686 -32.54 -2.57 -17.41
CA GLN A 686 -31.68 -3.12 -16.38
C GLN A 686 -30.23 -2.89 -16.76
N MET A 687 -29.49 -2.18 -15.92
CA MET A 687 -28.06 -1.96 -16.07
C MET A 687 -27.31 -2.71 -14.97
N VAL A 688 -26.47 -3.68 -15.34
CA VAL A 688 -25.70 -4.51 -14.42
C VAL A 688 -24.21 -4.37 -14.69
N TYR A 689 -23.42 -4.26 -13.63
CA TYR A 689 -21.97 -4.22 -13.72
C TYR A 689 -21.40 -5.63 -13.59
N TRP A 690 -21.03 -6.24 -14.71
CA TRP A 690 -20.48 -7.60 -14.75
C TRP A 690 -19.35 -7.71 -15.78
N PRO A 691 -18.10 -7.36 -15.40
CA PRO A 691 -16.99 -7.33 -16.32
C PRO A 691 -16.50 -8.75 -16.65
N ARG A 692 -16.30 -9.04 -17.95
CA ARG A 692 -15.88 -10.37 -18.45
C ARG A 692 -14.58 -10.90 -17.86
N SER A 693 -13.71 -10.02 -17.35
CA SER A 693 -12.43 -10.39 -16.76
C SER A 693 -12.55 -11.17 -15.44
N PHE A 694 -13.65 -11.01 -14.71
CA PHE A 694 -13.85 -11.63 -13.40
C PHE A 694 -14.18 -13.13 -13.46
N GLU A 695 -14.99 -13.57 -14.44
CA GLU A 695 -15.43 -14.98 -14.58
C GLU A 695 -14.28 -15.96 -14.86
N ILE A 696 -13.26 -15.52 -15.59
CA ILE A 696 -12.14 -16.38 -16.01
C ILE A 696 -11.21 -16.70 -14.81
N GLY A 697 -11.16 -15.85 -13.77
CA GLY A 697 -10.26 -16.01 -12.62
C GLY A 697 -10.63 -17.14 -11.64
N LEU A 698 -11.89 -17.58 -11.61
CA LEU A 698 -12.39 -18.53 -10.60
C LEU A 698 -12.01 -20.00 -10.86
N TRP A 699 -11.89 -20.44 -12.12
CA TRP A 699 -11.67 -21.85 -12.46
C TRP A 699 -10.26 -22.37 -12.18
N LEU A 700 -9.24 -21.51 -12.19
CA LEU A 700 -7.83 -21.91 -12.04
C LEU A 700 -7.43 -22.16 -10.56
N ALA A 701 -8.13 -21.57 -9.60
CA ALA A 701 -7.78 -21.66 -8.19
C ALA A 701 -8.05 -23.05 -7.55
N GLY A 702 -9.02 -23.80 -8.07
CA GLY A 702 -9.43 -25.10 -7.51
C GLY A 702 -8.41 -26.22 -7.68
N ALA A 703 -7.65 -26.25 -8.78
CA ALA A 703 -6.72 -27.34 -9.07
C ALA A 703 -5.50 -27.37 -8.13
N GLY A 704 -5.07 -26.23 -7.60
CA GLY A 704 -3.88 -26.12 -6.74
C GLY A 704 -4.03 -26.71 -5.33
N ALA A 705 -5.25 -26.83 -4.81
CA ALA A 705 -5.49 -27.22 -3.42
C ALA A 705 -5.33 -28.73 -3.13
N ALA A 706 -5.49 -29.60 -4.13
CA ALA A 706 -5.54 -31.04 -3.92
C ALA A 706 -4.18 -31.71 -3.69
N LEU A 707 -3.11 -31.19 -4.31
CA LEU A 707 -1.78 -31.82 -4.25
C LEU A 707 -1.06 -31.64 -2.90
N LEU A 708 -1.44 -30.63 -2.11
CA LEU A 708 -0.79 -30.32 -0.83
C LEU A 708 -1.06 -31.36 0.27
N VAL A 709 -2.19 -32.06 0.16
CA VAL A 709 -2.71 -32.97 1.20
C VAL A 709 -1.93 -34.29 1.29
N ILE A 710 -1.26 -34.73 0.22
CA ILE A 710 -0.64 -36.07 0.15
C ILE A 710 0.69 -36.16 0.92
N SER A 711 1.42 -35.05 1.08
CA SER A 711 2.79 -35.07 1.64
C SER A 711 2.85 -35.15 3.18
N THR A 712 1.82 -34.71 3.89
CA THR A 712 1.75 -34.63 5.35
C THR A 712 1.43 -35.96 6.03
N GLY A 713 0.87 -36.93 5.29
CA GLY A 713 0.46 -38.23 5.84
C GLY A 713 1.59 -39.15 6.33
N ARG A 714 2.77 -39.12 5.71
CA ARG A 714 3.85 -40.11 5.98
C ARG A 714 4.59 -39.94 7.31
N HIS A 715 4.60 -38.74 7.89
CA HIS A 715 5.32 -38.47 9.15
C HIS A 715 4.50 -38.84 10.40
N LEU A 716 3.18 -38.93 10.24
CA LEU A 716 2.25 -39.36 11.28
C LEU A 716 2.37 -40.86 11.58
N VAL A 717 2.76 -41.67 10.59
CA VAL A 717 2.84 -43.14 10.68
C VAL A 717 4.05 -43.65 11.50
N ARG A 718 5.07 -42.83 11.78
CA ARG A 718 6.25 -43.21 12.60
C ARG A 718 6.10 -42.95 14.10
N LYS A 719 5.00 -42.29 14.50
CA LYS A 719 4.67 -41.97 15.89
C LYS A 719 3.62 -42.90 16.49
N THR A 720 2.89 -43.61 15.64
CA THR A 720 2.14 -44.83 15.95
C THR A 720 3.07 -46.02 15.85
#